data_AF-A0A932R301-F1
#
_entry.id   AF-A0A932R301-F1
#
_cell.length_a   1.000
_cell.length_b   1.000
_cell.length_c   1.000
_cell.angle_alpha   90.00
_cell.angle_beta   90.00
_cell.angle_gamma   90.00
#
_symmetry.space_group_name_H-M   'P 1'
#
loop_
_entity.id
_entity.type
_entity.pdbx_description
1 polymer ?
#
loop_
_entity_poly.entity_id
_entity_poly.type
_entity_poly.pdbx_seq_one_letter_code
_entity_poly.pdbx_strand_id
1 'polypeptide(L)'
;MQLDDLIENSFRLNPQQKEALKKLRLTILRDLLLYLPSRYGDVAEVKHIAELKTGELAVISGRVLKNEIKKGFHSKIPIAEVTIEDETGRIKAVWFHQAYMAKKVSEGSLAKLTGTVAERKGARYIANGELEEVEEIELAHKNSLFNKNEITRTPVYPESRGVTSNWFHHAIKKLVTTGLHETIVDPIGDEILTKYHLPGLKTAIVWIHFPRSDGDALSARKRFSFEEIFFIQLARQIERASYRSNPTFKLNPDPMTIDNFLARFDFKPTEAQTRSINQILKDMSSNQPMTRLLEGDVGSGKTAVAATVSYSTIVTHPVNTNGKKQDFGALQIAYMAPTEILAKQHFESFIQYFKHLGINIGLLTGSGCFKFPSKINPGSFTPISRAQLLKWCANGEIPILIGTHALIQKSVKFKHLALVIIDEQHRFGVEQRFKIARKSIGTVPHLLSMTATPIPRTLALTIYGDLDLSLLDEMPEGRKQVITEVVLKADRQRVYEAIRRELKNGRQAYIICPRIDEPDPTKEMAINAKSVKEEAKRLQKDIFPEFEVGVVHGKLNPKAKDAVMKDFSEGKINILVATSVIEVGVNVPNATIIIIEGAERFGLAQLHQLRGRVIRSNHQAYCYVFSDSQSEKTMDRLSALKTAKNGFELAELDLQLRGIGELSGSKQWGISDIGMEAIKNLKMVEAARNEVVEILKIDPALTNHQPILEKLNTRPKPTHFE
;
A
#
# COMPACT_ATOMS: atom_id res chain seq x y z
N MET A 1 30.80 22.99 11.73
CA MET A 1 29.78 22.23 11.00
C MET A 1 28.45 22.52 11.66
N GLN A 2 27.48 22.98 10.88
CA GLN A 2 26.09 23.17 11.30
C GLN A 2 25.20 22.16 10.56
N LEU A 3 24.03 21.85 11.13
CA LEU A 3 23.13 20.80 10.61
C LEU A 3 22.68 21.05 9.17
N ASP A 4 22.52 22.32 8.80
CA ASP A 4 21.98 22.74 7.51
C ASP A 4 23.09 23.07 6.48
N ASP A 5 24.36 22.81 6.83
CA ASP A 5 25.48 22.91 5.89
C ASP A 5 25.32 21.85 4.78
N LEU A 6 25.68 22.22 3.55
CA LEU A 6 25.74 21.28 2.42
C LEU A 6 26.79 20.19 2.69
N ILE A 7 26.46 18.95 2.35
CA ILE A 7 27.37 17.80 2.48
C ILE A 7 28.68 18.05 1.70
N GLU A 8 28.59 18.73 0.56
CA GLU A 8 29.74 19.03 -0.30
C GLU A 8 30.80 19.92 0.38
N ASN A 9 30.41 20.72 1.37
CA ASN A 9 31.33 21.61 2.09
C ASN A 9 32.13 20.85 3.17
N SER A 10 31.58 19.74 3.66
CA SER A 10 32.14 18.96 4.79
C SER A 10 32.87 17.69 4.35
N PHE A 11 32.58 17.22 3.13
CA PHE A 11 33.13 16.01 2.55
C PHE A 11 33.66 16.28 1.14
N ARG A 12 34.86 15.77 0.85
CA ARG A 12 35.42 15.81 -0.51
C ARG A 12 34.75 14.72 -1.36
N LEU A 13 33.77 15.12 -2.17
CA LEU A 13 32.96 14.22 -2.99
C LEU A 13 33.46 14.16 -4.44
N ASN A 14 33.51 12.95 -5.00
CA ASN A 14 33.73 12.76 -6.43
C ASN A 14 32.40 12.96 -7.23
N PRO A 15 32.44 13.14 -8.57
CA PRO A 15 31.23 13.40 -9.36
C PRO A 15 30.16 12.32 -9.24
N GLN A 16 30.56 11.06 -9.12
CA GLN A 16 29.64 9.93 -8.97
C GLN A 16 28.93 9.95 -7.61
N GLN A 17 29.65 10.29 -6.52
CA GLN A 17 29.09 10.46 -5.18
C GLN A 17 28.10 11.62 -5.13
N LYS A 18 28.40 12.75 -5.77
CA LYS A 18 27.45 13.89 -5.86
C LYS A 18 26.15 13.48 -6.55
N GLU A 19 26.26 12.79 -7.69
CA GLU A 19 25.08 12.31 -8.41
C GLU A 19 24.27 11.29 -7.59
N ALA A 20 24.95 10.40 -6.87
CA ALA A 20 24.33 9.39 -6.04
C ALA A 20 23.61 9.99 -4.82
N LEU A 21 24.22 10.93 -4.11
CA LEU A 21 23.60 11.65 -2.98
C LEU A 21 22.39 12.47 -3.46
N LYS A 22 22.50 13.13 -4.62
CA LYS A 22 21.37 13.84 -5.24
C LYS A 22 20.21 12.90 -5.61
N LYS A 23 20.51 11.71 -6.14
CA LYS A 23 19.50 10.66 -6.39
C LYS A 23 18.83 10.17 -5.12
N LEU A 24 19.57 10.08 -4.02
CA LEU A 24 19.07 9.73 -2.69
C LEU A 24 18.40 10.90 -1.95
N ARG A 25 18.39 12.11 -2.54
CA ARG A 25 17.87 13.35 -1.95
C ARG A 25 18.58 13.75 -0.64
N LEU A 26 19.86 13.42 -0.52
CA LEU A 26 20.71 13.81 0.62
C LEU A 26 21.50 15.05 0.22
N THR A 27 21.20 16.20 0.83
CA THR A 27 21.78 17.50 0.46
C THR A 27 22.53 18.17 1.60
N ILE A 28 21.99 18.08 2.81
CA ILE A 28 22.54 18.72 4.02
C ILE A 28 23.03 17.67 5.03
N LEU A 29 23.86 18.10 5.99
CA LEU A 29 24.42 17.20 7.02
C LEU A 29 23.34 16.52 7.87
N ARG A 30 22.22 17.21 8.13
CA ARG A 30 21.04 16.66 8.81
C ARG A 30 20.48 15.43 8.08
N ASP A 31 20.40 15.47 6.75
CA ASP A 31 19.88 14.37 5.94
C ASP A 31 20.77 13.12 6.12
N LEU A 32 22.09 13.33 6.19
CA LEU A 32 23.05 12.24 6.35
C LEU A 32 22.97 11.58 7.73
N LEU A 33 22.76 12.38 8.79
CA LEU A 33 22.54 11.88 10.16
C LEU A 33 21.21 11.14 10.33
N LEU A 34 20.21 11.44 9.51
CA LEU A 34 18.89 10.79 9.54
C LEU A 34 18.76 9.72 8.45
N TYR A 35 19.85 9.35 7.77
CA TYR A 35 19.87 8.29 6.77
C TYR A 35 20.07 6.92 7.43
N LEU A 36 18.96 6.30 7.83
CA LEU A 36 18.96 5.14 8.73
C LEU A 36 19.39 3.83 8.02
N PRO A 37 20.04 2.90 8.73
CA PRO A 37 20.40 1.60 8.18
C PRO A 37 19.17 0.70 7.97
N SER A 38 19.16 -0.02 6.85
CA SER A 38 18.10 -0.97 6.49
C SER A 38 18.13 -2.23 7.37
N ARG A 39 19.33 -2.74 7.61
CA ARG A 39 19.60 -3.91 8.45
C ARG A 39 20.93 -3.74 9.17
N TYR A 40 21.16 -4.61 10.13
CA TYR A 40 22.47 -4.79 10.71
C TYR A 40 23.08 -6.06 10.13
N GLY A 41 24.36 -6.01 9.78
CA GLY A 41 25.11 -7.19 9.39
C GLY A 41 25.19 -8.19 10.54
N ASP A 42 25.32 -9.47 10.19
CA ASP A 42 25.52 -10.52 11.18
C ASP A 42 26.77 -10.22 11.99
N VAL A 43 26.68 -10.51 13.29
CA VAL A 43 27.81 -10.39 14.20
C VAL A 43 28.84 -11.42 13.74
N ALA A 44 29.90 -10.95 13.10
CA ALA A 44 30.99 -11.82 12.73
C ALA A 44 31.75 -12.18 14.02
N GLU A 45 31.61 -13.43 14.46
CA GLU A 45 32.32 -13.94 15.64
C GLU A 45 33.83 -13.93 15.39
N VAL A 46 34.59 -13.52 16.41
CA VAL A 46 36.04 -13.69 16.40
C VAL A 46 36.33 -15.17 16.62
N LYS A 47 36.95 -15.82 15.63
CA LYS A 47 37.27 -17.24 15.66
C LYS A 47 38.73 -17.47 15.32
N HIS A 48 39.25 -18.58 15.83
CA HIS A 48 40.53 -19.10 15.38
C HIS A 48 40.41 -19.74 13.99
N ILE A 49 41.49 -19.70 13.21
CA ILE A 49 41.51 -20.20 11.82
C ILE A 49 41.10 -21.69 11.76
N ALA A 50 41.45 -22.50 12.76
CA ALA A 50 41.07 -23.91 12.83
C ALA A 50 39.55 -24.13 12.99
N GLU A 51 38.85 -23.21 13.66
CA GLU A 51 37.42 -23.31 13.97
C GLU A 51 36.51 -22.87 12.81
N LEU A 52 37.12 -22.33 11.75
CA LEU A 52 36.39 -21.80 10.60
C LEU A 52 35.63 -22.90 9.84
N LYS A 53 34.33 -22.67 9.61
CA LYS A 53 33.45 -23.51 8.79
C LYS A 53 33.13 -22.86 7.46
N THR A 54 33.03 -23.68 6.41
CA THR A 54 32.66 -23.21 5.07
C THR A 54 31.26 -22.59 5.09
N GLY A 55 31.13 -21.38 4.52
CA GLY A 55 29.89 -20.63 4.43
C GLY A 55 29.61 -19.68 5.59
N GLU A 56 30.42 -19.66 6.64
CA GLU A 56 30.22 -18.75 7.79
C GLU A 56 30.94 -17.41 7.61
N LEU A 57 30.39 -16.35 8.22
CA LEU A 57 31.02 -15.03 8.32
C LEU A 57 31.84 -14.98 9.61
N ALA A 58 33.15 -14.76 9.51
CA ALA A 58 34.05 -14.76 10.66
C ALA A 58 35.02 -13.58 10.64
N VAL A 59 35.46 -13.19 11.83
CA VAL A 59 36.59 -12.27 12.05
C VAL A 59 37.78 -13.10 12.50
N ILE A 60 38.90 -12.96 11.82
CA ILE A 60 40.18 -13.53 12.25
C ILE A 60 41.21 -12.43 12.45
N SER A 61 42.08 -12.61 13.44
CA SER A 61 43.21 -11.73 13.69
C SER A 61 44.48 -12.58 13.64
N GLY A 62 45.49 -12.09 12.95
CA GLY A 62 46.75 -12.83 12.82
C GLY A 62 47.83 -12.03 12.13
N ARG A 63 49.00 -12.65 11.97
CA ARG A 63 50.14 -12.04 11.30
C ARG A 63 50.06 -12.27 9.80
N VAL A 64 50.32 -11.22 9.03
CA VAL A 64 50.43 -11.33 7.56
C VAL A 64 51.74 -12.02 7.23
N LEU A 65 51.67 -13.26 6.74
CA LEU A 65 52.84 -14.01 6.29
C LEU A 65 53.32 -13.60 4.91
N LYS A 66 52.35 -13.32 4.02
CA LYS A 66 52.65 -13.11 2.61
C LYS A 66 51.57 -12.25 1.95
N ASN A 67 51.97 -11.25 1.17
CA ASN A 67 51.07 -10.51 0.29
C ASN A 67 51.57 -10.60 -1.17
N GLU A 68 50.69 -10.93 -2.11
CA GLU A 68 51.04 -11.09 -3.52
C GLU A 68 49.99 -10.47 -4.43
N ILE A 69 50.42 -9.89 -5.54
CA ILE A 69 49.55 -9.46 -6.63
C ILE A 69 49.77 -10.42 -7.80
N LYS A 70 48.74 -11.19 -8.14
CA LYS A 70 48.73 -12.15 -9.26
C LYS A 70 47.81 -11.68 -10.37
N LYS A 71 47.99 -12.24 -11.57
CA LYS A 71 47.00 -12.16 -12.65
C LYS A 71 46.30 -13.51 -12.78
N GLY A 72 44.98 -13.52 -12.86
CA GLY A 72 44.19 -14.73 -13.01
C GLY A 72 44.58 -15.51 -14.27
N PHE A 73 44.78 -16.83 -14.10
CA PHE A 73 45.37 -17.73 -15.10
C PHE A 73 44.58 -17.81 -16.43
N HIS A 74 43.28 -17.52 -16.40
CA HIS A 74 42.40 -17.60 -17.60
C HIS A 74 41.78 -16.26 -18.00
N SER A 75 41.50 -15.37 -17.05
CA SER A 75 40.76 -14.13 -17.27
C SER A 75 41.63 -12.85 -17.29
N LYS A 76 42.94 -12.96 -17.01
CA LYS A 76 43.89 -11.83 -16.85
C LYS A 76 43.47 -10.77 -15.82
N ILE A 77 42.50 -11.09 -14.96
CA ILE A 77 42.00 -10.21 -13.90
C ILE A 77 43.10 -10.03 -12.84
N PRO A 78 43.36 -8.81 -12.34
CA PRO A 78 44.27 -8.60 -11.22
C PRO A 78 43.66 -9.17 -9.93
N ILE A 79 44.44 -9.99 -9.22
CA ILE A 79 44.07 -10.67 -7.98
C ILE A 79 45.07 -10.27 -6.90
N ALA A 80 44.59 -9.80 -5.75
CA ALA A 80 45.41 -9.69 -4.54
C ALA A 80 45.21 -10.96 -3.69
N GLU A 81 46.30 -11.54 -3.20
CA GLU A 81 46.31 -12.69 -2.29
C GLU A 81 47.10 -12.32 -1.04
N VAL A 82 46.47 -12.42 0.14
CA VAL A 82 47.12 -12.20 1.43
C VAL A 82 46.96 -13.46 2.28
N THR A 83 48.06 -13.98 2.83
CA THR A 83 48.02 -15.13 3.74
C THR A 83 48.19 -14.65 5.17
N ILE A 84 47.22 -14.98 6.03
CA ILE A 84 47.22 -14.66 7.45
C ILE A 84 47.44 -15.95 8.25
N GLU A 85 48.28 -15.85 9.27
CA GLU A 85 48.58 -16.92 10.23
C GLU A 85 48.17 -16.49 11.63
N ASP A 86 47.46 -17.38 12.33
CA ASP A 86 47.21 -17.29 13.77
C ASP A 86 47.87 -18.50 14.46
N GLU A 87 47.67 -18.63 15.78
CA GLU A 87 48.24 -19.74 16.57
C GLU A 87 47.72 -21.14 16.16
N THR A 88 46.63 -21.20 15.40
CA THR A 88 45.92 -22.45 15.06
C THR A 88 46.07 -22.86 13.60
N GLY A 89 46.42 -21.95 12.69
CA GLY A 89 46.58 -22.29 11.29
C GLY A 89 46.82 -21.10 10.36
N ARG A 90 46.69 -21.37 9.06
CA ARG A 90 46.88 -20.40 7.98
C ARG A 90 45.66 -20.34 7.08
N ILE A 91 45.25 -19.14 6.69
CA ILE A 91 44.18 -18.94 5.72
C ILE A 91 44.54 -17.88 4.70
N LYS A 92 44.05 -18.08 3.48
CA LYS A 92 44.25 -17.18 2.35
C LYS A 92 43.06 -16.26 2.19
N ALA A 93 43.33 -14.98 1.94
CA ALA A 93 42.36 -13.97 1.57
C ALA A 93 42.61 -13.55 0.12
N VAL A 94 41.58 -13.57 -0.71
CA VAL A 94 41.70 -13.36 -2.16
C VAL A 94 40.72 -12.27 -2.60
N TRP A 95 41.23 -11.21 -3.24
CA TRP A 95 40.41 -10.14 -3.81
C TRP A 95 40.52 -10.13 -5.33
N PHE A 96 39.36 -10.19 -6.01
CA PHE A 96 39.28 -10.10 -7.46
C PHE A 96 39.10 -8.64 -7.89
N HIS A 97 39.83 -8.19 -8.91
CA HIS A 97 39.83 -6.81 -9.42
C HIS A 97 40.32 -5.72 -8.45
N GLN A 98 40.84 -6.07 -7.26
CA GLN A 98 41.25 -5.12 -6.22
C GLN A 98 42.72 -5.31 -5.80
N ALA A 99 43.66 -5.12 -6.73
CA ALA A 99 45.10 -5.29 -6.46
C ALA A 99 45.65 -4.39 -5.33
N TYR A 100 44.97 -3.28 -5.01
CA TYR A 100 45.38 -2.36 -3.95
C TYR A 100 45.25 -2.94 -2.54
N MET A 101 44.44 -3.99 -2.35
CA MET A 101 44.26 -4.68 -1.06
C MET A 101 45.57 -5.28 -0.54
N ALA A 102 46.40 -5.84 -1.42
CA ALA A 102 47.71 -6.38 -1.04
C ALA A 102 48.69 -5.30 -0.54
N LYS A 103 48.50 -4.03 -0.94
CA LYS A 103 49.35 -2.91 -0.50
C LYS A 103 48.88 -2.26 0.81
N LYS A 104 47.70 -2.64 1.29
CA LYS A 104 47.06 -2.03 2.47
C LYS A 104 47.61 -2.58 3.79
N VAL A 105 48.35 -3.68 3.73
CA VAL A 105 49.02 -4.33 4.85
C VAL A 105 50.45 -4.67 4.45
N SER A 106 51.38 -4.59 5.40
CA SER A 106 52.77 -4.98 5.19
C SER A 106 53.02 -6.45 5.59
N GLU A 107 54.01 -7.11 4.98
CA GLU A 107 54.41 -8.45 5.44
C GLU A 107 54.98 -8.36 6.85
N GLY A 108 54.53 -9.25 7.73
CA GLY A 108 54.92 -9.29 9.12
C GLY A 108 54.09 -8.41 10.06
N SER A 109 53.17 -7.57 9.54
CA SER A 109 52.25 -6.81 10.39
C SER A 109 51.06 -7.63 10.86
N LEU A 110 50.39 -7.14 11.90
CA LEU A 110 49.18 -7.73 12.43
C LEU A 110 47.99 -7.19 11.63
N ALA A 111 47.10 -8.08 11.22
CA ALA A 111 45.93 -7.71 10.44
C ALA A 111 44.69 -8.43 10.95
N LYS A 112 43.57 -7.72 10.88
CA LYS A 112 42.23 -8.22 11.11
C LYS A 112 41.57 -8.44 9.74
N LEU A 113 41.04 -9.63 9.53
CA LEU A 113 40.33 -10.01 8.32
C LEU A 113 38.91 -10.45 8.65
N THR A 114 37.93 -9.79 8.04
CA THR A 114 36.51 -10.09 8.20
C THR A 114 35.94 -10.56 6.87
N GLY A 115 35.29 -11.72 6.82
CA GLY A 115 34.61 -12.15 5.60
C GLY A 115 34.05 -13.55 5.64
N THR A 116 33.37 -13.93 4.55
CA THR A 116 32.76 -15.25 4.42
C THR A 116 33.81 -16.28 4.00
N VAL A 117 33.88 -17.38 4.75
CA VAL A 117 34.79 -18.48 4.47
C VAL A 117 34.25 -19.28 3.28
N ALA A 118 34.99 -19.28 2.19
CA ALA A 118 34.74 -20.10 1.01
C ALA A 118 35.70 -21.31 0.99
N GLU A 119 35.33 -22.35 0.26
CA GLU A 119 36.15 -23.54 0.11
C GLU A 119 36.33 -23.87 -1.37
N ARG A 120 37.58 -24.13 -1.78
CA ARG A 120 37.89 -24.57 -3.14
C ARG A 120 38.96 -25.64 -3.10
N LYS A 121 38.64 -26.81 -3.67
CA LYS A 121 39.54 -27.99 -3.69
C LYS A 121 40.03 -28.40 -2.29
N GLY A 122 39.18 -28.32 -1.27
CA GLY A 122 39.51 -28.69 0.11
C GLY A 122 40.31 -27.64 0.89
N ALA A 123 40.65 -26.49 0.29
CA ALA A 123 41.32 -25.39 0.97
C ALA A 123 40.33 -24.25 1.26
N ARG A 124 40.29 -23.81 2.53
CA ARG A 124 39.49 -22.67 2.99
C ARG A 124 40.19 -21.37 2.63
N TYR A 125 39.41 -20.40 2.16
CA TYR A 125 39.89 -19.05 1.84
C TYR A 125 38.76 -18.03 2.03
N ILE A 126 39.09 -16.78 2.28
CA ILE A 126 38.11 -15.68 2.35
C ILE A 126 38.17 -14.90 1.03
N ALA A 127 37.04 -14.77 0.36
CA ALA A 127 36.94 -14.01 -0.88
C ALA A 127 36.45 -12.58 -0.59
N ASN A 128 37.13 -11.57 -1.11
CA ASN A 128 36.76 -10.16 -1.00
C ASN A 128 36.45 -9.69 0.45
N GLY A 129 37.20 -10.18 1.44
CA GLY A 129 37.02 -9.80 2.85
C GLY A 129 37.49 -8.37 3.16
N GLU A 130 37.08 -7.81 4.29
CA GLU A 130 37.60 -6.54 4.77
C GLU A 130 38.92 -6.77 5.52
N LEU A 131 39.99 -6.14 5.03
CA LEU A 131 41.33 -6.23 5.60
C LEU A 131 41.73 -4.89 6.23
N GLU A 132 42.16 -4.95 7.48
CA GLU A 132 42.59 -3.82 8.29
C GLU A 132 43.91 -4.15 9.02
N GLU A 133 44.90 -3.26 8.92
CA GLU A 133 46.16 -3.36 9.66
C GLU A 133 45.93 -2.86 11.09
N VAL A 134 46.39 -3.62 12.08
CA VAL A 134 46.23 -3.32 13.50
C VAL A 134 47.59 -3.30 14.19
N GLU A 135 47.79 -2.40 15.15
CA GLU A 135 49.08 -2.26 15.86
C GLU A 135 49.27 -3.33 16.94
N GLU A 136 48.18 -3.79 17.55
CA GLU A 136 48.15 -4.94 18.46
C GLU A 136 47.05 -5.92 18.02
N ILE A 137 47.35 -7.23 18.06
CA ILE A 137 46.28 -8.23 18.15
C ILE A 137 45.66 -7.96 19.51
N GLU A 138 44.43 -7.42 19.54
CA GLU A 138 43.62 -7.45 20.75
C GLU A 138 43.36 -8.93 21.09
N LEU A 139 44.34 -9.58 21.73
CA LEU A 139 44.07 -10.65 22.68
C LEU A 139 42.96 -10.08 23.56
N ALA A 140 41.90 -10.85 23.78
CA ALA A 140 40.64 -10.43 24.40
C ALA A 140 40.75 -9.74 25.78
N HIS A 141 41.94 -9.40 26.27
CA HIS A 141 42.16 -8.69 27.51
C HIS A 141 43.23 -7.59 27.37
N LYS A 142 42.74 -6.35 27.40
CA LYS A 142 43.41 -5.07 27.80
C LYS A 142 44.01 -4.26 26.66
N ASN A 143 43.22 -3.27 26.19
CA ASN A 143 43.63 -1.85 25.97
C ASN A 143 42.92 -1.12 24.81
N SER A 144 41.71 -1.53 24.41
CA SER A 144 40.79 -0.60 23.74
C SER A 144 40.08 0.27 24.78
N LEU A 145 40.03 1.58 24.55
CA LEU A 145 39.41 2.62 25.37
C LEU A 145 37.89 2.44 25.65
N PHE A 146 37.30 1.29 25.31
CA PHE A 146 35.89 0.96 25.51
C PHE A 146 35.73 -0.51 25.96
N ASN A 147 34.93 -0.72 27.01
CA ASN A 147 34.84 -1.97 27.77
C ASN A 147 34.29 -3.18 26.98
N LYS A 148 35.14 -4.19 26.80
CA LYS A 148 34.97 -5.66 27.01
C LYS A 148 33.73 -6.47 26.61
N ASN A 149 32.60 -5.94 26.15
CA ASN A 149 31.45 -6.80 25.76
C ASN A 149 30.62 -6.23 24.58
N GLU A 150 31.18 -5.30 23.79
CA GLU A 150 30.42 -4.64 22.73
C GLU A 150 30.41 -5.49 21.45
N ILE A 151 29.35 -6.27 21.28
CA ILE A 151 28.95 -6.84 20.00
C ILE A 151 28.61 -5.66 19.07
N THR A 152 29.60 -5.19 18.33
CA THR A 152 29.41 -4.05 17.42
C THR A 152 28.76 -4.57 16.14
N ARG A 153 27.47 -4.28 15.97
CA ARG A 153 26.75 -4.61 14.74
C ARG A 153 27.09 -3.60 13.66
N THR A 154 27.54 -4.08 12.50
CA THR A 154 27.83 -3.20 11.36
C THR A 154 26.51 -2.76 10.70
N PRO A 155 26.19 -1.45 10.68
CA PRO A 155 24.99 -0.96 10.01
C PRO A 155 25.12 -1.12 8.49
N VAL A 156 24.05 -1.60 7.85
CA VAL A 156 23.97 -1.73 6.38
C VAL A 156 22.98 -0.72 5.82
N TYR A 157 23.50 0.28 5.11
CA TYR A 157 22.72 1.36 4.51
C TYR A 157 22.25 1.00 3.10
N PRO A 158 21.11 1.53 2.64
CA PRO A 158 20.73 1.42 1.24
C PRO A 158 21.78 2.11 0.35
N GLU A 159 22.32 1.37 -0.62
CA GLU A 159 23.41 1.84 -1.47
C GLU A 159 22.91 2.44 -2.78
N SER A 160 23.71 3.33 -3.38
CA SER A 160 23.48 3.87 -4.71
C SER A 160 24.80 3.89 -5.47
N ARG A 161 24.76 3.77 -6.80
CA ARG A 161 25.97 3.70 -7.62
C ARG A 161 26.85 4.94 -7.39
N GLY A 162 27.94 4.78 -6.64
CA GLY A 162 28.87 5.85 -6.25
C GLY A 162 29.09 5.99 -4.74
N VAL A 163 28.13 5.55 -3.90
CA VAL A 163 28.23 5.55 -2.43
C VAL A 163 27.86 4.18 -1.86
N THR A 164 28.78 3.62 -1.08
CA THR A 164 28.62 2.31 -0.41
C THR A 164 28.17 2.48 1.03
N SER A 165 27.70 1.39 1.65
CA SER A 165 27.35 1.34 3.07
C SER A 165 28.54 1.76 3.95
N ASN A 166 29.76 1.37 3.60
CA ASN A 166 30.96 1.77 4.33
C ASN A 166 31.22 3.28 4.25
N TRP A 167 30.95 3.90 3.09
CA TRP A 167 31.06 5.34 2.97
C TRP A 167 30.09 6.06 3.93
N PHE A 168 28.83 5.60 3.99
CA PHE A 168 27.85 6.12 4.96
C PHE A 168 28.30 5.92 6.40
N HIS A 169 28.76 4.72 6.75
CA HIS A 169 29.28 4.43 8.09
C HIS A 169 30.36 5.42 8.52
N HIS A 170 31.40 5.63 7.71
CA HIS A 170 32.47 6.56 8.04
C HIS A 170 32.03 8.03 8.05
N ALA A 171 31.19 8.44 7.10
CA ALA A 171 30.71 9.80 7.02
C ALA A 171 29.84 10.16 8.23
N ILE A 172 28.92 9.27 8.62
CA ILE A 172 28.05 9.43 9.80
C ILE A 172 28.88 9.36 11.08
N LYS A 173 29.86 8.45 11.18
CA LYS A 173 30.77 8.35 12.33
C LYS A 173 31.48 9.68 12.57
N LYS A 174 32.02 10.29 11.50
CA LYS A 174 32.64 11.62 11.56
C LYS A 174 31.68 12.69 12.12
N LEU A 175 30.42 12.71 11.68
CA LEU A 175 29.42 13.68 12.14
C LEU A 175 28.98 13.45 13.59
N VAL A 176 28.90 12.20 14.03
CA VAL A 176 28.56 11.86 15.42
C VAL A 176 29.71 12.26 16.34
N THR A 177 30.97 11.98 15.97
CA THR A 177 32.17 12.34 16.75
C THR A 177 32.37 13.84 16.88
N THR A 178 31.92 14.66 15.93
CA THR A 178 31.96 16.13 16.06
C THR A 178 30.89 16.70 17.00
N GLY A 179 30.03 15.85 17.58
CA GLY A 179 28.92 16.29 18.45
C GLY A 179 27.75 16.92 17.70
N LEU A 180 27.71 16.86 16.37
CA LEU A 180 26.67 17.54 15.58
C LEU A 180 25.26 17.04 15.93
N HIS A 181 25.13 15.76 16.23
CA HIS A 181 23.87 15.13 16.66
C HIS A 181 23.31 15.71 17.98
N GLU A 182 24.15 16.29 18.85
CA GLU A 182 23.71 16.87 20.12
C GLU A 182 22.99 18.21 19.97
N THR A 183 23.19 18.88 18.83
CA THR A 183 22.57 20.16 18.49
C THR A 183 21.13 20.02 17.98
N ILE A 184 20.70 18.79 17.68
CA ILE A 184 19.35 18.53 17.19
C ILE A 184 18.38 18.58 18.37
N VAL A 185 17.37 19.46 18.24
CA VAL A 185 16.26 19.55 19.19
C VAL A 185 15.34 18.35 18.99
N ASP A 186 14.96 17.70 20.08
CA ASP A 186 14.02 16.59 20.03
C ASP A 186 12.60 17.13 19.77
N PRO A 187 11.96 16.74 18.65
CA PRO A 187 10.60 17.19 18.38
C PRO A 187 9.58 16.57 19.33
N ILE A 188 9.82 15.40 19.91
CA ILE A 188 8.86 14.73 20.79
C ILE A 188 9.25 15.02 22.24
N GLY A 189 8.31 15.57 23.01
CA GLY A 189 8.53 15.97 24.40
C GLY A 189 8.83 14.82 25.36
N ASP A 190 9.41 15.18 26.51
CA ASP A 190 9.84 14.26 27.56
C ASP A 190 8.70 13.43 28.17
N GLU A 191 7.48 13.98 28.19
CA GLU A 191 6.28 13.28 28.66
C GLU A 191 5.97 12.05 27.80
N ILE A 192 6.04 12.18 26.47
CA ILE A 192 5.80 11.08 25.54
C ILE A 192 6.96 10.07 25.60
N LEU A 193 8.19 10.58 25.68
CA LEU A 193 9.39 9.76 25.81
C LEU A 193 9.32 8.82 27.03
N THR A 194 9.00 9.38 28.19
CA THR A 194 8.88 8.63 29.46
C THR A 194 7.70 7.66 29.43
N LYS A 195 6.51 8.10 28.98
CA LYS A 195 5.30 7.26 28.88
C LYS A 195 5.54 5.99 28.07
N TYR A 196 6.24 6.09 26.93
CA TYR A 196 6.46 4.97 26.01
C TYR A 196 7.83 4.29 26.14
N HIS A 197 8.63 4.69 27.12
CA HIS A 197 9.99 4.19 27.36
C HIS A 197 10.85 4.28 26.09
N LEU A 198 10.86 5.46 25.47
CA LEU A 198 11.60 5.72 24.25
C LEU A 198 12.87 6.51 24.57
N PRO A 199 14.01 6.22 23.93
CA PRO A 199 15.21 7.05 24.06
C PRO A 199 15.00 8.42 23.42
N GLY A 200 15.62 9.45 24.01
CA GLY A 200 15.71 10.77 23.39
C GLY A 200 16.46 10.73 22.05
N LEU A 201 16.20 11.70 21.18
CA LEU A 201 16.67 11.74 19.80
C LEU A 201 18.20 11.61 19.68
N LYS A 202 18.93 12.31 20.55
CA LYS A 202 20.41 12.30 20.57
C LYS A 202 20.95 10.87 20.75
N THR A 203 20.41 10.17 21.75
CA THR A 203 20.76 8.78 22.06
C THR A 203 20.30 7.83 20.96
N ALA A 204 19.09 8.03 20.43
CA ALA A 204 18.53 7.20 19.37
C ALA A 204 19.37 7.25 18.08
N ILE A 205 19.90 8.42 17.70
CA ILE A 205 20.81 8.57 16.55
C ILE A 205 22.10 7.76 16.76
N VAL A 206 22.69 7.81 17.95
CA VAL A 206 23.89 7.01 18.23
C VAL A 206 23.56 5.52 18.19
N TRP A 207 22.49 5.10 18.85
CA TRP A 207 22.09 3.68 18.94
C TRP A 207 21.67 3.07 17.62
N ILE A 208 21.06 3.84 16.71
CA ILE A 208 20.66 3.29 15.40
C ILE A 208 21.88 3.10 14.49
N HIS A 209 22.88 3.98 14.54
CA HIS A 209 24.06 3.87 13.67
C HIS A 209 25.18 3.01 14.29
N PHE A 210 25.34 3.07 15.60
CA PHE A 210 26.42 2.44 16.35
C PHE A 210 25.85 1.75 17.62
N PRO A 211 24.97 0.74 17.46
CA PRO A 211 24.43 0.01 18.61
C PRO A 211 25.53 -0.77 19.33
N ARG A 212 25.51 -0.73 20.67
CA ARG A 212 26.38 -1.56 21.52
C ARG A 212 25.76 -2.91 21.83
N SER A 213 24.43 -2.99 21.75
CA SER A 213 23.64 -4.19 21.95
C SER A 213 22.44 -4.24 21.01
N ASP A 214 21.86 -5.44 20.87
CA ASP A 214 20.58 -5.64 20.18
C ASP A 214 19.46 -4.80 20.77
N GLY A 215 19.47 -4.64 22.09
CA GLY A 215 18.51 -3.82 22.82
C GLY A 215 18.55 -2.35 22.41
N ASP A 216 19.75 -1.81 22.19
CA ASP A 216 19.94 -0.42 21.75
C ASP A 216 19.38 -0.21 20.35
N ALA A 217 19.74 -1.10 19.42
CA ALA A 217 19.25 -1.07 18.04
C ALA A 217 17.72 -1.16 17.99
N LEU A 218 17.13 -2.08 18.76
CA LEU A 218 15.69 -2.26 18.86
C LEU A 218 15.00 -1.03 19.46
N SER A 219 15.57 -0.46 20.53
CA SER A 219 15.02 0.73 21.19
C SER A 219 15.07 1.97 20.29
N ALA A 220 16.17 2.17 19.58
CA ALA A 220 16.31 3.24 18.60
C ALA A 220 15.35 3.06 17.42
N ARG A 221 15.24 1.84 16.87
CA ARG A 221 14.25 1.51 15.83
C ARG A 221 12.84 1.81 16.29
N LYS A 222 12.48 1.40 17.52
CA LYS A 222 11.16 1.66 18.12
C LYS A 222 10.90 3.17 18.23
N ARG A 223 11.90 3.97 18.62
CA ARG A 223 11.80 5.43 18.67
C ARG A 223 11.54 6.05 17.29
N PHE A 224 12.37 5.76 16.30
CA PHE A 224 12.19 6.31 14.95
C PHE A 224 10.89 5.83 14.29
N SER A 225 10.48 4.59 14.57
CA SER A 225 9.17 4.04 14.18
C SER A 225 8.03 4.85 14.77
N PHE A 226 8.07 5.12 16.08
CA PHE A 226 7.05 5.92 16.74
C PHE A 226 7.02 7.35 16.21
N GLU A 227 8.20 7.99 16.04
CA GLU A 227 8.29 9.35 15.48
C GLU A 227 7.68 9.43 14.08
N GLU A 228 8.01 8.49 13.20
CA GLU A 228 7.46 8.45 11.85
C GLU A 228 5.93 8.37 11.86
N ILE A 229 5.36 7.43 12.62
CA ILE A 229 3.91 7.27 12.73
C ILE A 229 3.25 8.47 13.39
N PHE A 230 3.84 9.03 14.45
CA PHE A 230 3.34 10.20 15.15
C PHE A 230 3.16 11.39 14.20
N PHE A 231 4.16 11.67 13.37
CA PHE A 231 4.09 12.79 12.44
C PHE A 231 3.15 12.54 11.25
N ILE A 232 3.03 11.30 10.79
CA ILE A 232 2.01 10.93 9.80
C ILE A 232 0.62 11.21 10.39
N GLN A 233 0.35 10.74 11.61
CA GLN A 233 -0.91 10.96 12.31
C GLN A 233 -1.18 12.46 12.53
N LEU A 234 -0.18 13.22 12.96
CA LEU A 234 -0.29 14.66 13.18
C LEU A 234 -0.71 15.40 11.90
N ALA A 235 -0.04 15.13 10.78
CA ALA A 235 -0.38 15.73 9.50
C ALA A 235 -1.82 15.39 9.07
N ARG A 236 -2.27 14.14 9.26
CA ARG A 236 -3.64 13.71 8.94
C ARG A 236 -4.68 14.37 9.86
N GLN A 237 -4.42 14.46 11.16
CA GLN A 237 -5.35 15.07 12.12
C GLN A 237 -5.49 16.59 11.92
N ILE A 238 -4.42 17.29 11.56
CA ILE A 238 -4.48 18.73 11.20
C ILE A 238 -5.34 18.93 9.95
N GLU A 239 -5.16 18.10 8.91
CA GLU A 239 -5.99 18.16 7.71
C GLU A 239 -7.47 17.89 8.02
N ARG A 240 -7.74 16.88 8.86
CA ARG A 240 -9.09 16.56 9.35
C ARG A 240 -9.70 17.72 10.14
N ALA A 241 -8.95 18.36 11.03
CA ALA A 241 -9.41 19.51 11.81
C ALA A 241 -9.73 20.72 10.91
N SER A 242 -8.87 21.00 9.94
CA SER A 242 -9.09 22.05 8.93
C SER A 242 -10.32 21.79 8.07
N TYR A 243 -10.61 20.54 7.74
CA TYR A 243 -11.84 20.18 7.03
C TYR A 243 -13.08 20.37 7.92
N ARG A 244 -13.01 19.89 9.17
CA ARG A 244 -14.09 19.93 10.16
C ARG A 244 -14.49 21.34 10.63
N SER A 245 -13.61 22.33 10.48
CA SER A 245 -13.92 23.72 10.82
C SER A 245 -14.83 24.40 9.79
N ASN A 246 -15.03 23.80 8.62
CA ASN A 246 -15.91 24.36 7.60
C ASN A 246 -17.39 24.09 7.92
N PRO A 247 -18.31 25.03 7.62
CA PRO A 247 -19.74 24.82 7.77
C PRO A 247 -20.25 23.70 6.85
N THR A 248 -21.25 22.93 7.29
CA THR A 248 -21.87 21.84 6.53
C THR A 248 -23.39 21.82 6.72
N PHE A 249 -24.10 21.05 5.88
CA PHE A 249 -25.54 20.85 6.03
C PHE A 249 -25.82 19.82 7.12
N LYS A 250 -26.64 20.15 8.12
CA LYS A 250 -27.03 19.16 9.15
C LYS A 250 -28.13 18.26 8.62
N LEU A 251 -27.93 16.96 8.72
CA LEU A 251 -28.85 15.96 8.21
C LEU A 251 -29.50 15.17 9.35
N ASN A 252 -30.74 15.55 9.67
CA ASN A 252 -31.55 14.96 10.73
C ASN A 252 -32.83 14.37 10.11
N PRO A 253 -32.74 13.25 9.39
CA PRO A 253 -33.92 12.58 8.86
C PRO A 253 -34.77 12.02 10.01
N ASP A 254 -36.07 11.91 9.79
CA ASP A 254 -36.94 11.14 10.67
C ASP A 254 -36.60 9.63 10.56
N PRO A 255 -36.26 8.94 11.68
CA PRO A 255 -35.92 7.52 11.65
C PRO A 255 -36.98 6.64 10.98
N MET A 256 -38.26 6.94 11.17
CA MET A 256 -39.36 6.16 10.60
C MET A 256 -39.38 6.23 9.07
N THR A 257 -38.95 7.36 8.51
CA THR A 257 -38.80 7.54 7.06
C THR A 257 -37.68 6.64 6.49
N ILE A 258 -36.59 6.47 7.25
CA ILE A 258 -35.47 5.59 6.86
C ILE A 258 -35.88 4.12 6.93
N ASP A 259 -36.56 3.71 7.99
CA ASP A 259 -37.05 2.33 8.14
C ASP A 259 -38.03 1.95 7.02
N ASN A 260 -38.93 2.87 6.67
CA ASN A 260 -39.86 2.70 5.54
C ASN A 260 -39.16 2.58 4.18
N PHE A 261 -37.97 3.15 4.02
CA PHE A 261 -37.17 2.99 2.81
C PHE A 261 -36.45 1.63 2.79
N LEU A 262 -35.84 1.25 3.91
CA LEU A 262 -35.17 -0.05 4.05
C LEU A 262 -36.13 -1.23 3.87
N ALA A 263 -37.39 -1.10 4.33
CA ALA A 263 -38.43 -2.11 4.16
C ALA A 263 -38.80 -2.38 2.68
N ARG A 264 -38.37 -1.53 1.73
CA ARG A 264 -38.60 -1.71 0.29
C ARG A 264 -37.53 -2.54 -0.39
N PHE A 265 -36.43 -2.84 0.29
CA PHE A 265 -35.38 -3.67 -0.27
C PHE A 265 -35.83 -5.13 -0.30
N ASP A 266 -35.41 -5.87 -1.33
CA ASP A 266 -35.75 -7.29 -1.48
C ASP A 266 -34.99 -8.20 -0.49
N PHE A 267 -34.31 -7.63 0.50
CA PHE A 267 -33.51 -8.32 1.51
C PHE A 267 -33.55 -7.56 2.84
N LYS A 268 -33.40 -8.29 3.94
CA LYS A 268 -33.24 -7.71 5.27
C LYS A 268 -31.81 -7.19 5.46
N PRO A 269 -31.61 -5.93 5.90
CA PRO A 269 -30.28 -5.43 6.22
C PRO A 269 -29.61 -6.25 7.33
N THR A 270 -28.32 -6.53 7.17
CA THR A 270 -27.48 -7.17 8.21
C THR A 270 -27.28 -6.22 9.42
N GLU A 271 -26.87 -6.73 10.58
CA GLU A 271 -26.57 -5.88 11.73
C GLU A 271 -25.40 -4.94 11.43
N ALA A 272 -24.40 -5.41 10.68
CA ALA A 272 -23.28 -4.58 10.24
C ALA A 272 -23.70 -3.39 9.36
N GLN A 273 -24.65 -3.61 8.44
CA GLN A 273 -25.23 -2.55 7.61
C GLN A 273 -26.02 -1.55 8.45
N THR A 274 -26.91 -2.01 9.33
CA THR A 274 -27.72 -1.16 10.21
C THR A 274 -26.84 -0.31 11.13
N ARG A 275 -25.82 -0.92 11.74
CA ARG A 275 -24.80 -0.24 12.56
C ARG A 275 -24.06 0.83 11.76
N SER A 276 -23.63 0.51 10.53
CA SER A 276 -22.93 1.46 9.66
C SER A 276 -23.81 2.63 9.23
N ILE A 277 -25.08 2.37 8.87
CA ILE A 277 -26.07 3.41 8.55
C ILE A 277 -26.25 4.35 9.75
N ASN A 278 -26.45 3.80 10.96
CA ASN A 278 -26.64 4.60 12.16
C ASN A 278 -25.41 5.46 12.50
N GLN A 279 -24.20 4.92 12.33
CA GLN A 279 -22.95 5.68 12.51
C GLN A 279 -22.84 6.84 11.51
N ILE A 280 -23.12 6.59 10.22
CA ILE A 280 -23.09 7.60 9.17
C ILE A 280 -24.11 8.71 9.45
N LEU A 281 -25.37 8.33 9.75
CA LEU A 281 -26.43 9.29 10.04
C LEU A 281 -26.13 10.13 11.30
N LYS A 282 -25.56 9.52 12.34
CA LYS A 282 -25.14 10.24 13.55
C LYS A 282 -24.07 11.28 13.23
N ASP A 283 -23.07 10.96 12.41
CA ASP A 283 -22.04 11.93 12.05
C ASP A 283 -22.60 13.06 11.16
N MET A 284 -23.51 12.72 10.23
CA MET A 284 -24.16 13.68 9.33
C MET A 284 -25.15 14.62 10.06
N SER A 285 -25.62 14.25 11.27
CA SER A 285 -26.41 15.12 12.13
C SER A 285 -25.59 16.20 12.86
N SER A 286 -24.26 16.07 12.86
CA SER A 286 -23.36 16.96 13.61
C SER A 286 -23.10 18.30 12.90
N ASN A 287 -22.48 19.25 13.61
CA ASN A 287 -22.06 20.54 13.05
C ASN A 287 -20.78 20.46 12.20
N GLN A 288 -20.16 19.28 12.12
CA GLN A 288 -18.89 19.07 11.42
C GLN A 288 -19.13 18.22 10.17
N PRO A 289 -18.49 18.52 9.04
CA PRO A 289 -18.55 17.66 7.88
C PRO A 289 -18.00 16.27 8.22
N MET A 290 -18.72 15.25 7.78
CA MET A 290 -18.35 13.85 8.00
C MET A 290 -17.24 13.48 7.02
N THR A 291 -16.23 12.76 7.50
CA THR A 291 -15.22 12.08 6.67
C THR A 291 -15.15 10.63 7.11
N ARG A 292 -15.75 9.73 6.32
CA ARG A 292 -15.89 8.33 6.71
C ARG A 292 -15.52 7.38 5.57
N LEU A 293 -14.82 6.31 5.90
CA LEU A 293 -14.54 5.17 5.04
C LEU A 293 -15.48 4.02 5.42
N LEU A 294 -16.39 3.67 4.52
CA LEU A 294 -17.19 2.46 4.60
C LEU A 294 -16.44 1.33 3.89
N GLU A 295 -15.98 0.38 4.68
CA GLU A 295 -15.21 -0.75 4.22
C GLU A 295 -16.00 -2.04 4.36
N GLY A 296 -15.93 -2.89 3.36
CA GLY A 296 -16.58 -4.19 3.41
C GLY A 296 -16.26 -5.02 2.19
N ASP A 297 -16.47 -6.33 2.28
CA ASP A 297 -16.17 -7.24 1.18
C ASP A 297 -17.02 -6.94 -0.08
N VAL A 298 -16.59 -7.46 -1.22
CA VAL A 298 -17.38 -7.48 -2.46
C VAL A 298 -18.71 -8.17 -2.17
N GLY A 299 -19.79 -7.41 -2.31
CA GLY A 299 -21.14 -7.91 -2.08
C GLY A 299 -21.65 -7.79 -0.64
N SER A 300 -20.92 -7.20 0.29
CA SER A 300 -21.41 -6.92 1.67
C SER A 300 -22.55 -5.88 1.73
N GLY A 301 -22.97 -5.32 0.60
CA GLY A 301 -24.10 -4.39 0.51
C GLY A 301 -23.74 -2.91 0.70
N LYS A 302 -22.49 -2.51 0.45
CA LYS A 302 -22.05 -1.09 0.46
C LYS A 302 -22.99 -0.16 -0.31
N THR A 303 -23.43 -0.57 -1.50
CA THR A 303 -24.37 0.21 -2.33
C THR A 303 -25.72 0.44 -1.64
N ALA A 304 -26.20 -0.50 -0.82
CA ALA A 304 -27.45 -0.35 -0.07
C ALA A 304 -27.32 0.68 1.06
N VAL A 305 -26.17 0.67 1.75
CA VAL A 305 -25.83 1.71 2.74
C VAL A 305 -25.76 3.08 2.06
N ALA A 306 -25.05 3.19 0.93
CA ALA A 306 -24.94 4.43 0.16
C ALA A 306 -26.31 4.95 -0.33
N ALA A 307 -27.19 4.06 -0.80
CA ALA A 307 -28.54 4.42 -1.22
C ALA A 307 -29.39 4.94 -0.05
N THR A 308 -29.30 4.29 1.12
CA THR A 308 -30.04 4.70 2.33
C THR A 308 -29.59 6.06 2.82
N VAL A 309 -28.28 6.30 2.86
CA VAL A 309 -27.71 7.60 3.25
C VAL A 309 -28.05 8.67 2.22
N SER A 310 -28.06 8.35 0.93
CA SER A 310 -28.50 9.27 -0.13
C SER A 310 -29.97 9.65 0.03
N TYR A 311 -30.84 8.68 0.33
CA TYR A 311 -32.26 8.94 0.59
C TYR A 311 -32.45 9.87 1.79
N SER A 312 -31.74 9.59 2.89
CA SER A 312 -31.70 10.46 4.08
C SER A 312 -31.33 11.90 3.75
N THR A 313 -30.29 12.10 2.92
CA THR A 313 -29.89 13.44 2.48
C THR A 313 -30.99 14.15 1.70
N ILE A 314 -31.72 13.45 0.82
CA ILE A 314 -32.75 14.02 -0.05
C ILE A 314 -33.99 14.45 0.74
N VAL A 315 -34.45 13.61 1.66
CA VAL A 315 -35.67 13.86 2.45
C VAL A 315 -35.44 14.86 3.59
N THR A 316 -34.18 15.18 3.87
CA THR A 316 -33.87 16.18 4.90
C THR A 316 -34.08 17.59 4.35
N HIS A 317 -34.84 18.38 5.11
CA HIS A 317 -34.98 19.82 4.93
C HIS A 317 -34.18 20.55 6.01
N PRO A 318 -33.01 21.12 5.67
CA PRO A 318 -32.15 21.80 6.62
C PRO A 318 -32.83 23.00 7.25
N VAL A 319 -32.43 23.28 8.47
CA VAL A 319 -32.97 24.35 9.28
C VAL A 319 -31.95 25.49 9.31
N ASN A 320 -32.39 26.73 9.09
CA ASN A 320 -31.49 27.88 9.19
C ASN A 320 -31.08 28.14 10.65
N THR A 321 -30.15 29.09 10.85
CA THR A 321 -29.68 29.55 12.17
C THR A 321 -30.80 30.03 13.10
N ASN A 322 -31.99 30.35 12.56
CA ASN A 322 -33.14 30.85 13.30
C ASN A 322 -34.20 29.78 13.56
N GLY A 323 -33.88 28.49 13.34
CA GLY A 323 -34.80 27.38 13.62
C GLY A 323 -35.92 27.20 12.57
N LYS A 324 -35.91 27.95 11.46
CA LYS A 324 -36.89 27.79 10.38
C LYS A 324 -36.37 26.82 9.32
N LYS A 325 -37.21 25.86 8.91
CA LYS A 325 -36.93 25.00 7.75
C LYS A 325 -36.65 25.89 6.54
N GLN A 326 -35.51 25.68 5.91
CA GLN A 326 -35.13 26.39 4.71
C GLN A 326 -35.92 25.84 3.53
N ASP A 327 -36.50 26.74 2.76
CA ASP A 327 -37.33 26.43 1.59
C ASP A 327 -36.46 26.22 0.33
N PHE A 328 -35.43 25.38 0.45
CA PHE A 328 -34.73 24.88 -0.73
C PHE A 328 -35.23 23.48 -1.09
N GLY A 329 -35.24 23.21 -2.40
CA GLY A 329 -35.49 21.86 -2.93
C GLY A 329 -34.46 20.84 -2.43
N ALA A 330 -34.63 19.57 -2.81
CA ALA A 330 -33.80 18.48 -2.33
C ALA A 330 -32.29 18.78 -2.34
N LEU A 331 -31.62 18.42 -1.25
CA LEU A 331 -30.16 18.42 -1.19
C LEU A 331 -29.59 17.45 -2.22
N GLN A 332 -28.41 17.81 -2.74
CA GLN A 332 -27.78 17.09 -3.83
C GLN A 332 -26.66 16.17 -3.33
N ILE A 333 -26.52 15.06 -4.03
CA ILE A 333 -25.53 14.02 -3.83
C ILE A 333 -24.73 13.84 -5.12
N ALA A 334 -23.41 13.81 -4.98
CA ALA A 334 -22.51 13.38 -6.05
C ALA A 334 -21.98 11.98 -5.74
N TYR A 335 -22.24 11.01 -6.63
CA TYR A 335 -21.71 9.65 -6.51
C TYR A 335 -20.65 9.44 -7.59
N MET A 336 -19.39 9.27 -7.18
CA MET A 336 -18.26 9.11 -8.09
C MET A 336 -17.81 7.65 -8.15
N ALA A 337 -17.72 7.10 -9.37
CA ALA A 337 -17.22 5.75 -9.65
C ALA A 337 -16.01 5.79 -10.60
N PRO A 338 -15.04 4.87 -10.48
CA PRO A 338 -13.75 4.99 -11.19
C PRO A 338 -13.85 4.77 -12.69
N THR A 339 -14.83 3.99 -13.14
CA THR A 339 -15.04 3.66 -14.55
C THR A 339 -16.47 3.94 -14.98
N GLU A 340 -16.69 4.15 -16.28
CA GLU A 340 -18.02 4.38 -16.83
C GLU A 340 -18.94 3.17 -16.65
N ILE A 341 -18.38 1.96 -16.70
CA ILE A 341 -19.10 0.70 -16.47
C ILE A 341 -19.66 0.68 -15.06
N LEU A 342 -18.83 0.96 -14.05
CA LEU A 342 -19.27 1.00 -12.65
C LEU A 342 -20.25 2.15 -12.41
N ALA A 343 -20.03 3.33 -13.00
CA ALA A 343 -20.97 4.45 -12.91
C ALA A 343 -22.36 4.08 -13.45
N LYS A 344 -22.42 3.36 -14.58
CA LYS A 344 -23.68 2.89 -15.17
C LYS A 344 -24.36 1.84 -14.30
N GLN A 345 -23.60 0.91 -13.71
CA GLN A 345 -24.16 -0.08 -12.79
C GLN A 345 -24.74 0.55 -11.52
N HIS A 346 -24.03 1.52 -10.94
CA HIS A 346 -24.55 2.27 -9.80
C HIS A 346 -25.80 3.05 -10.17
N PHE A 347 -25.84 3.65 -11.37
CA PHE A 347 -27.04 4.29 -11.89
C PHE A 347 -28.23 3.33 -11.98
N GLU A 348 -28.06 2.16 -12.58
CA GLU A 348 -29.11 1.14 -12.67
C GLU A 348 -29.53 0.60 -11.29
N SER A 349 -28.57 0.36 -10.40
CA SER A 349 -28.84 -0.10 -9.03
C SER A 349 -29.61 0.94 -8.21
N PHE A 350 -29.22 2.22 -8.30
CA PHE A 350 -29.95 3.31 -7.66
C PHE A 350 -31.36 3.45 -8.24
N ILE A 351 -31.56 3.29 -9.56
CA ILE A 351 -32.91 3.28 -10.11
C ILE A 351 -33.77 2.19 -9.46
N GLN A 352 -33.24 0.99 -9.24
CA GLN A 352 -33.99 -0.10 -8.59
C GLN A 352 -34.45 0.27 -7.18
N TYR A 353 -33.60 0.92 -6.37
CA TYR A 353 -33.96 1.37 -5.02
C TYR A 353 -34.92 2.56 -5.00
N PHE A 354 -34.84 3.45 -6.00
CA PHE A 354 -35.55 4.74 -5.99
C PHE A 354 -36.76 4.82 -6.94
N LYS A 355 -37.05 3.79 -7.75
CA LYS A 355 -38.11 3.80 -8.78
C LYS A 355 -39.51 4.18 -8.27
N HIS A 356 -39.81 3.90 -7.00
CA HIS A 356 -41.10 4.17 -6.38
C HIS A 356 -41.23 5.57 -5.76
N LEU A 357 -40.19 6.40 -5.82
CA LEU A 357 -40.13 7.69 -5.11
C LEU A 357 -40.21 8.91 -6.04
N GLY A 358 -40.15 8.71 -7.37
CA GLY A 358 -40.16 9.82 -8.34
C GLY A 358 -38.94 10.75 -8.27
N ILE A 359 -37.85 10.30 -7.63
CA ILE A 359 -36.61 11.08 -7.46
C ILE A 359 -35.83 11.10 -8.77
N ASN A 360 -35.41 12.29 -9.22
CA ASN A 360 -34.57 12.41 -10.41
C ASN A 360 -33.13 11.94 -10.14
N ILE A 361 -32.62 11.04 -10.97
CA ILE A 361 -31.24 10.55 -10.92
C ILE A 361 -30.58 10.86 -12.26
N GLY A 362 -29.40 11.47 -12.25
CA GLY A 362 -28.58 11.73 -13.43
C GLY A 362 -27.36 10.83 -13.51
N LEU A 363 -26.94 10.49 -14.72
CA LEU A 363 -25.66 9.84 -15.01
C LEU A 363 -24.82 10.75 -15.90
N LEU A 364 -23.58 11.05 -15.47
CA LEU A 364 -22.61 11.86 -16.21
C LEU A 364 -21.31 11.08 -16.42
N THR A 365 -21.07 10.63 -17.64
CA THR A 365 -19.82 9.96 -18.04
C THR A 365 -19.13 10.74 -19.17
N GLY A 366 -17.98 10.25 -19.66
CA GLY A 366 -17.35 10.77 -20.87
C GLY A 366 -18.07 10.32 -22.13
N SER A 367 -18.64 9.11 -22.15
CA SER A 367 -19.35 8.54 -23.29
C SER A 367 -20.83 8.94 -23.42
N GLY A 368 -21.50 9.34 -22.33
CA GLY A 368 -22.92 9.67 -22.39
C GLY A 368 -23.51 10.30 -21.12
N CYS A 369 -24.71 10.85 -21.28
CA CYS A 369 -25.49 11.48 -20.20
C CYS A 369 -26.91 10.92 -20.20
N PHE A 370 -27.41 10.50 -19.05
CA PHE A 370 -28.75 9.93 -18.89
C PHE A 370 -29.48 10.54 -17.70
N LYS A 371 -30.82 10.48 -17.71
CA LYS A 371 -31.68 10.84 -16.59
C LYS A 371 -32.76 9.80 -16.38
N PHE A 372 -33.03 9.50 -15.11
CA PHE A 372 -34.22 8.82 -14.61
C PHE A 372 -35.05 9.79 -13.74
N PRO A 373 -36.38 9.68 -13.70
CA PRO A 373 -37.24 8.93 -14.61
C PRO A 373 -37.36 9.60 -15.99
N SER A 374 -37.68 8.81 -17.02
CA SER A 374 -38.06 9.33 -18.33
C SER A 374 -39.44 9.99 -18.28
N LYS A 375 -39.64 11.01 -19.10
CA LYS A 375 -40.97 11.60 -19.32
C LYS A 375 -41.93 10.65 -20.07
N ILE A 376 -41.39 9.76 -20.91
CA ILE A 376 -42.18 8.88 -21.78
C ILE A 376 -42.52 7.57 -21.07
N ASN A 377 -41.53 6.98 -20.38
CA ASN A 377 -41.71 5.76 -19.60
C ASN A 377 -41.13 5.97 -18.19
N PRO A 378 -41.96 6.26 -17.18
CA PRO A 378 -41.49 6.55 -15.82
C PRO A 378 -40.61 5.46 -15.19
N GLY A 379 -40.71 4.21 -15.68
CA GLY A 379 -39.88 3.09 -15.24
C GLY A 379 -38.50 3.00 -15.90
N SER A 380 -38.18 3.83 -16.91
CA SER A 380 -36.92 3.79 -17.65
C SER A 380 -36.16 5.11 -17.58
N PHE A 381 -34.88 5.10 -17.98
CA PHE A 381 -34.07 6.30 -18.15
C PHE A 381 -34.02 6.75 -19.62
N THR A 382 -33.58 7.97 -19.89
CA THR A 382 -33.50 8.54 -21.25
C THR A 382 -32.16 9.24 -21.45
N PRO A 383 -31.54 9.14 -22.64
CA PRO A 383 -30.35 9.90 -22.98
C PRO A 383 -30.68 11.40 -23.08
N ILE A 384 -29.81 12.26 -22.55
CA ILE A 384 -30.03 13.70 -22.49
C ILE A 384 -28.74 14.43 -22.89
N SER A 385 -28.86 15.63 -23.44
CA SER A 385 -27.68 16.43 -23.76
C SER A 385 -26.92 16.82 -22.48
N ARG A 386 -25.60 16.84 -22.56
CA ARG A 386 -24.73 17.23 -21.44
C ARG A 386 -25.09 18.63 -20.91
N ALA A 387 -25.33 19.59 -21.81
CA ALA A 387 -25.70 20.95 -21.45
C ALA A 387 -26.98 21.01 -20.61
N GLN A 388 -28.01 20.23 -20.98
CA GLN A 388 -29.26 20.20 -20.25
C GLN A 388 -29.11 19.55 -18.87
N LEU A 389 -28.38 18.43 -18.78
CA LEU A 389 -28.13 17.76 -17.50
C LEU A 389 -27.36 18.68 -16.52
N LEU A 390 -26.36 19.41 -17.01
CA LEU A 390 -25.60 20.36 -16.20
C LEU A 390 -26.45 21.56 -15.75
N LYS A 391 -27.37 22.04 -16.59
CA LYS A 391 -28.32 23.10 -16.20
C LYS A 391 -29.24 22.64 -15.07
N TRP A 392 -29.79 21.43 -15.18
CA TRP A 392 -30.63 20.86 -14.13
C TRP A 392 -29.88 20.57 -12.84
N CYS A 393 -28.63 20.10 -12.93
CA CYS A 393 -27.75 19.96 -11.79
C CYS A 393 -27.49 21.30 -11.09
N ALA A 394 -27.19 22.36 -11.86
CA ALA A 394 -26.91 23.69 -11.32
C ALA A 394 -28.14 24.34 -10.67
N ASN A 395 -29.35 23.99 -11.11
CA ASN A 395 -30.61 24.52 -10.56
C ASN A 395 -31.21 23.65 -9.43
N GLY A 396 -30.63 22.48 -9.15
CA GLY A 396 -31.09 21.58 -8.09
C GLY A 396 -32.18 20.57 -8.50
N GLU A 397 -32.51 20.45 -9.79
CA GLU A 397 -33.53 19.51 -10.29
C GLU A 397 -33.07 18.05 -10.27
N ILE A 398 -31.75 17.83 -10.27
CA ILE A 398 -31.12 16.51 -10.14
C ILE A 398 -30.54 16.37 -8.71
N PRO A 399 -31.26 15.73 -7.77
CA PRO A 399 -30.75 15.46 -6.43
C PRO A 399 -29.63 14.43 -6.42
N ILE A 400 -29.66 13.38 -7.25
CA ILE A 400 -28.58 12.39 -7.31
C ILE A 400 -27.87 12.48 -8.66
N LEU A 401 -26.58 12.83 -8.66
CA LEU A 401 -25.76 12.80 -9.87
C LEU A 401 -24.65 11.76 -9.72
N ILE A 402 -24.75 10.68 -10.49
CA ILE A 402 -23.77 9.59 -10.55
C ILE A 402 -22.85 9.83 -11.74
N GLY A 403 -21.56 9.55 -11.61
CA GLY A 403 -20.64 9.75 -12.72
C GLY A 403 -19.21 9.34 -12.45
N THR A 404 -18.36 9.53 -13.45
CA THR A 404 -16.92 9.31 -13.33
C THR A 404 -16.19 10.58 -12.89
N HIS A 405 -14.88 10.64 -13.10
CA HIS A 405 -14.07 11.86 -12.94
C HIS A 405 -14.63 13.07 -13.74
N ALA A 406 -15.56 12.84 -14.68
CA ALA A 406 -16.36 13.90 -15.30
C ALA A 406 -17.05 14.83 -14.27
N LEU A 407 -17.44 14.32 -13.10
CA LEU A 407 -18.06 15.13 -12.02
C LEU A 407 -17.14 16.22 -11.46
N ILE A 408 -15.82 16.03 -11.54
CA ILE A 408 -14.83 16.96 -10.99
C ILE A 408 -14.57 18.15 -11.93
N GLN A 409 -14.94 18.05 -13.22
CA GLN A 409 -14.69 19.11 -14.20
C GLN A 409 -15.32 20.45 -13.80
N LYS A 410 -14.64 21.58 -14.07
CA LYS A 410 -15.10 22.94 -13.68
C LYS A 410 -16.52 23.30 -14.15
N SER A 411 -17.01 22.66 -15.21
CA SER A 411 -18.34 22.90 -15.79
C SER A 411 -19.49 22.35 -14.94
N VAL A 412 -19.25 21.36 -14.07
CA VAL A 412 -20.31 20.78 -13.22
C VAL A 412 -20.47 21.63 -11.97
N LYS A 413 -21.63 22.26 -11.82
CA LYS A 413 -22.01 23.09 -10.66
C LYS A 413 -23.21 22.46 -9.96
N PHE A 414 -23.19 22.45 -8.65
CA PHE A 414 -24.30 22.03 -7.79
C PHE A 414 -24.90 23.25 -7.11
N LYS A 415 -26.20 23.22 -6.84
CA LYS A 415 -26.90 24.24 -6.06
C LYS A 415 -26.68 24.02 -4.56
N HIS A 416 -26.94 22.80 -4.07
CA HIS A 416 -26.88 22.44 -2.65
C HIS A 416 -26.25 21.05 -2.45
N LEU A 417 -24.95 20.92 -2.76
CA LEU A 417 -24.22 19.65 -2.57
C LEU A 417 -24.02 19.38 -1.08
N ALA A 418 -24.64 18.32 -0.56
CA ALA A 418 -24.58 17.95 0.86
C ALA A 418 -23.81 16.65 1.11
N LEU A 419 -23.76 15.74 0.14
CA LEU A 419 -23.07 14.46 0.28
C LEU A 419 -22.26 14.14 -0.98
N VAL A 420 -21.03 13.69 -0.78
CA VAL A 420 -20.19 13.10 -1.82
C VAL A 420 -19.89 11.67 -1.44
N ILE A 421 -20.21 10.74 -2.33
CA ILE A 421 -19.90 9.32 -2.19
C ILE A 421 -18.83 8.97 -3.22
N ILE A 422 -17.73 8.36 -2.78
CA ILE A 422 -16.62 7.94 -3.64
C ILE A 422 -16.47 6.43 -3.54
N ASP A 423 -16.73 5.71 -4.62
CA ASP A 423 -16.54 4.27 -4.68
C ASP A 423 -15.15 3.90 -5.19
N GLU A 424 -14.57 2.82 -4.65
CA GLU A 424 -13.18 2.38 -4.89
C GLU A 424 -12.17 3.54 -4.79
N GLN A 425 -12.17 4.23 -3.65
CA GLN A 425 -11.41 5.48 -3.47
C GLN A 425 -9.93 5.40 -3.85
N HIS A 426 -9.30 4.23 -3.73
CA HIS A 426 -7.88 4.01 -4.04
C HIS A 426 -7.54 4.25 -5.51
N ARG A 427 -8.55 4.33 -6.41
CA ARG A 427 -8.37 4.69 -7.82
C ARG A 427 -8.35 6.20 -8.07
N PHE A 428 -8.63 7.02 -7.05
CA PHE A 428 -8.78 8.47 -7.17
C PHE A 428 -7.77 9.22 -6.33
N GLY A 429 -6.95 10.04 -7.00
CA GLY A 429 -5.95 10.90 -6.35
C GLY A 429 -6.56 11.76 -5.23
N VAL A 430 -5.84 11.96 -4.12
CA VAL A 430 -6.19 12.86 -3.00
C VAL A 430 -6.74 14.23 -3.49
N GLU A 431 -6.07 14.87 -4.46
CA GLU A 431 -6.53 16.16 -5.00
C GLU A 431 -7.91 16.09 -5.67
N GLN A 432 -8.23 14.96 -6.30
CA GLN A 432 -9.50 14.75 -6.99
C GLN A 432 -10.65 14.68 -5.98
N ARG A 433 -10.41 14.03 -4.82
CA ARG A 433 -11.34 13.94 -3.69
C ARG A 433 -11.67 15.33 -3.11
N PHE A 434 -10.66 16.19 -2.94
CA PHE A 434 -10.89 17.55 -2.46
C PHE A 434 -11.51 18.48 -3.52
N LYS A 435 -11.22 18.29 -4.81
CA LYS A 435 -11.79 19.12 -5.89
C LYS A 435 -13.30 19.01 -5.97
N ILE A 436 -13.89 17.84 -5.69
CA ILE A 436 -15.35 17.69 -5.66
C ILE A 436 -15.95 18.26 -4.36
N ALA A 437 -15.28 18.09 -3.22
CA ALA A 437 -15.69 18.67 -1.95
C ALA A 437 -15.67 20.21 -1.94
N ARG A 438 -14.82 20.82 -2.76
CA ARG A 438 -14.73 22.30 -2.93
C ARG A 438 -15.71 22.88 -3.94
N LYS A 439 -16.64 22.08 -4.50
CA LYS A 439 -17.61 22.57 -5.49
C LYS A 439 -18.78 23.32 -4.90
N SER A 440 -19.06 23.13 -3.63
CA SER A 440 -20.06 23.89 -2.90
C SER A 440 -19.47 25.24 -2.45
N ILE A 441 -20.26 26.29 -2.62
CA ILE A 441 -19.90 27.64 -2.18
C ILE A 441 -20.49 27.82 -0.77
N GLY A 442 -19.65 28.14 0.21
CA GLY A 442 -20.07 28.50 1.56
C GLY A 442 -20.42 27.34 2.51
N THR A 443 -20.57 26.11 2.02
CA THR A 443 -20.70 24.88 2.84
C THR A 443 -19.82 23.79 2.24
N VAL A 444 -19.40 22.81 3.03
CA VAL A 444 -18.64 21.64 2.60
C VAL A 444 -19.51 20.40 2.74
N PRO A 445 -19.57 19.50 1.75
CA PRO A 445 -20.40 18.30 1.82
C PRO A 445 -19.81 17.28 2.79
N HIS A 446 -20.65 16.39 3.31
CA HIS A 446 -20.20 15.16 3.94
C HIS A 446 -19.51 14.26 2.91
N LEU A 447 -18.43 13.58 3.30
CA LEU A 447 -17.66 12.69 2.46
C LEU A 447 -17.76 11.24 2.96
N LEU A 448 -18.33 10.37 2.12
CA LEU A 448 -18.39 8.93 2.33
C LEU A 448 -17.53 8.23 1.26
N SER A 449 -16.34 7.79 1.64
CA SER A 449 -15.52 6.92 0.82
C SER A 449 -15.94 5.47 1.01
N MET A 450 -15.87 4.67 -0.05
CA MET A 450 -16.13 3.23 -0.02
C MET A 450 -14.99 2.48 -0.67
N THR A 451 -14.72 1.28 -0.16
CA THR A 451 -13.77 0.36 -0.79
C THR A 451 -14.25 -1.08 -0.64
N ALA A 452 -14.07 -1.88 -1.68
CA ALA A 452 -14.24 -3.32 -1.58
C ALA A 452 -12.93 -4.04 -1.24
N THR A 453 -11.81 -3.34 -1.37
CA THR A 453 -10.49 -3.86 -1.03
C THR A 453 -10.38 -3.89 0.49
N PRO A 454 -10.18 -5.05 1.11
CA PRO A 454 -9.93 -5.10 2.54
C PRO A 454 -8.54 -4.50 2.79
N ILE A 455 -8.49 -3.50 3.65
CA ILE A 455 -7.32 -2.75 4.07
C ILE A 455 -7.04 -3.19 5.50
N PRO A 456 -5.80 -3.60 5.83
CA PRO A 456 -5.45 -3.91 7.21
C PRO A 456 -5.79 -2.73 8.10
N ARG A 457 -6.41 -2.97 9.25
CA ARG A 457 -6.85 -1.88 10.14
C ARG A 457 -5.70 -0.94 10.50
N THR A 458 -4.49 -1.47 10.69
CA THR A 458 -3.30 -0.67 10.95
C THR A 458 -2.95 0.28 9.81
N LEU A 459 -3.02 -0.21 8.57
CA LEU A 459 -2.77 0.57 7.36
C LEU A 459 -3.86 1.62 7.19
N ALA A 460 -5.13 1.25 7.44
CA ALA A 460 -6.25 2.18 7.38
C ALA A 460 -6.11 3.32 8.39
N LEU A 461 -5.74 3.00 9.64
CA LEU A 461 -5.53 3.98 10.69
C LEU A 461 -4.35 4.91 10.41
N THR A 462 -3.26 4.42 9.80
CA THR A 462 -2.08 5.25 9.48
C THR A 462 -2.27 6.09 8.23
N ILE A 463 -2.72 5.48 7.13
CA ILE A 463 -2.78 6.14 5.81
C ILE A 463 -4.06 6.97 5.67
N TYR A 464 -5.20 6.44 6.14
CA TYR A 464 -6.50 7.08 6.08
C TYR A 464 -6.96 7.58 7.45
N GLY A 465 -6.03 7.91 8.36
CA GLY A 465 -6.32 8.34 9.73
C GLY A 465 -7.18 9.63 9.85
N ASP A 466 -7.35 10.36 8.75
CA ASP A 466 -8.28 11.47 8.57
C ASP A 466 -9.75 11.03 8.42
N LEU A 467 -10.00 9.75 8.12
CA LEU A 467 -11.31 9.15 7.96
C LEU A 467 -11.71 8.34 9.19
N ASP A 468 -12.98 8.41 9.57
CA ASP A 468 -13.59 7.46 10.50
C ASP A 468 -13.94 6.16 9.77
N LEU A 469 -13.81 5.01 10.42
CA LEU A 469 -14.00 3.71 9.77
C LEU A 469 -15.36 3.10 10.16
N SER A 470 -16.11 2.62 9.17
CA SER A 470 -17.27 1.74 9.36
C SER A 470 -17.02 0.42 8.64
N LEU A 471 -17.19 -0.68 9.34
CA LEU A 471 -16.92 -2.03 8.83
C LEU A 471 -18.23 -2.78 8.55
N LEU A 472 -18.31 -3.38 7.36
CA LEU A 472 -19.29 -4.40 7.01
C LEU A 472 -18.61 -5.77 7.06
N ASP A 473 -18.59 -6.33 8.26
CA ASP A 473 -18.02 -7.63 8.65
C ASP A 473 -18.97 -8.82 8.43
N GLU A 474 -20.23 -8.54 8.07
CA GLU A 474 -21.27 -9.54 7.80
C GLU A 474 -21.63 -9.61 6.31
N MET A 475 -21.97 -10.81 5.85
CA MET A 475 -22.51 -11.04 4.51
C MET A 475 -24.04 -11.21 4.57
N PRO A 476 -24.80 -10.71 3.58
CA PRO A 476 -26.24 -10.93 3.53
C PRO A 476 -26.64 -12.42 3.52
N GLU A 477 -27.75 -12.76 4.16
CA GLU A 477 -28.27 -14.14 4.23
C GLU A 477 -28.54 -14.73 2.83
N GLY A 478 -28.32 -16.04 2.69
CA GLY A 478 -28.59 -16.80 1.45
C GLY A 478 -27.41 -16.95 0.48
N ARG A 479 -26.25 -16.33 0.76
CA ARG A 479 -25.04 -16.49 -0.09
C ARG A 479 -24.16 -17.64 0.36
N LYS A 480 -23.86 -18.55 -0.57
CA LYS A 480 -22.90 -19.64 -0.35
C LYS A 480 -21.47 -19.11 -0.42
N GLN A 481 -20.61 -19.58 0.48
CA GLN A 481 -19.18 -19.26 0.46
C GLN A 481 -18.50 -19.86 -0.79
N VAL A 482 -17.50 -19.16 -1.32
CA VAL A 482 -16.72 -19.64 -2.47
C VAL A 482 -15.82 -20.78 -2.04
N ILE A 483 -15.95 -21.93 -2.68
CA ILE A 483 -15.00 -23.03 -2.49
C ILE A 483 -13.71 -22.64 -3.21
N THR A 484 -12.66 -22.41 -2.43
CA THR A 484 -11.35 -21.97 -2.93
C THR A 484 -10.36 -23.13 -2.87
N GLU A 485 -9.72 -23.42 -3.99
CA GLU A 485 -8.73 -24.49 -4.13
C GLU A 485 -7.45 -23.95 -4.77
N VAL A 486 -6.29 -24.23 -4.16
CA VAL A 486 -4.98 -23.96 -4.77
C VAL A 486 -4.55 -25.20 -5.53
N VAL A 487 -4.23 -25.02 -6.81
CA VAL A 487 -4.07 -26.12 -7.76
C VAL A 487 -2.67 -26.05 -8.37
N LEU A 488 -1.94 -27.16 -8.23
CA LEU A 488 -0.63 -27.34 -8.85
C LEU A 488 -0.79 -27.89 -10.28
N LYS A 489 0.29 -27.81 -11.07
CA LYS A 489 0.28 -28.27 -12.47
C LYS A 489 -0.27 -29.68 -12.68
N ALA A 490 0.02 -30.61 -11.76
CA ALA A 490 -0.43 -32.01 -11.85
C ALA A 490 -1.97 -32.16 -11.75
N ASP A 491 -2.63 -31.28 -11.00
CA ASP A 491 -4.07 -31.41 -10.69
C ASP A 491 -4.97 -30.59 -11.63
N ARG A 492 -4.39 -29.83 -12.57
CA ARG A 492 -5.16 -28.93 -13.46
C ARG A 492 -6.21 -29.68 -14.28
N GLN A 493 -5.91 -30.91 -14.73
CA GLN A 493 -6.81 -31.69 -15.56
C GLN A 493 -8.12 -32.05 -14.82
N ARG A 494 -8.02 -32.45 -13.55
CA ARG A 494 -9.18 -32.70 -12.68
C ARG A 494 -10.06 -31.46 -12.54
N VAL A 495 -9.43 -30.29 -12.40
CA VAL A 495 -10.16 -29.02 -12.28
C VAL A 495 -10.86 -28.65 -13.58
N TYR A 496 -10.21 -28.82 -14.74
CA TYR A 496 -10.86 -28.56 -16.03
C TYR A 496 -12.10 -29.46 -16.24
N GLU A 497 -12.07 -30.72 -15.79
CA GLU A 497 -13.25 -31.60 -15.83
C GLU A 497 -14.38 -31.15 -14.88
N ALA A 498 -14.04 -30.63 -13.70
CA ALA A 498 -15.02 -30.03 -12.81
C ALA A 498 -15.67 -28.79 -13.44
N ILE A 499 -14.88 -27.93 -14.07
CA ILE A 499 -15.36 -26.73 -14.77
C ILE A 499 -16.27 -27.12 -15.93
N ARG A 500 -15.89 -28.13 -16.72
CA ARG A 500 -16.71 -28.64 -17.83
C ARG A 500 -18.12 -29.05 -17.38
N ARG A 501 -18.26 -29.66 -16.19
CA ARG A 501 -19.57 -30.04 -15.63
C ARG A 501 -20.43 -28.83 -15.32
N GLU A 502 -19.86 -27.80 -14.70
CA GLU A 502 -20.58 -26.56 -14.39
C GLU A 502 -20.97 -25.77 -15.65
N LEU A 503 -20.08 -25.70 -16.65
CA LEU A 503 -20.37 -25.06 -17.93
C LEU A 503 -21.52 -25.79 -18.67
N LYS A 504 -21.56 -27.14 -18.62
CA LYS A 504 -22.70 -27.93 -19.16
C LYS A 504 -24.01 -27.64 -18.42
N ASN A 505 -23.96 -27.27 -17.15
CA ASN A 505 -25.13 -26.83 -16.38
C ASN A 505 -25.55 -25.38 -16.71
N GLY A 506 -24.97 -24.78 -17.77
CA GLY A 506 -25.26 -23.43 -18.23
C GLY A 506 -24.55 -22.34 -17.45
N ARG A 507 -23.51 -22.66 -16.65
CA ARG A 507 -22.70 -21.66 -15.93
C ARG A 507 -21.60 -21.07 -16.82
N GLN A 508 -20.98 -20.02 -16.33
CA GLN A 508 -19.91 -19.30 -17.02
C GLN A 508 -18.66 -19.19 -16.14
N ALA A 509 -17.49 -19.02 -16.78
CA ALA A 509 -16.19 -19.00 -16.10
C ALA A 509 -15.34 -17.78 -16.48
N TYR A 510 -14.66 -17.22 -15.49
CA TYR A 510 -13.59 -16.24 -15.68
C TYR A 510 -12.22 -16.92 -15.64
N ILE A 511 -11.30 -16.53 -16.52
CA ILE A 511 -9.90 -16.95 -16.49
C ILE A 511 -9.02 -15.72 -16.51
N ILE A 512 -8.27 -15.51 -15.43
CA ILE A 512 -7.48 -14.31 -15.21
C ILE A 512 -6.00 -14.63 -15.39
N CYS A 513 -5.36 -14.00 -16.37
CA CYS A 513 -3.93 -14.12 -16.62
C CYS A 513 -3.16 -13.00 -15.89
N PRO A 514 -1.96 -13.30 -15.37
CA PRO A 514 -1.12 -12.32 -14.72
C PRO A 514 -0.64 -11.28 -15.72
N ARG A 515 -0.44 -10.05 -15.24
CA ARG A 515 0.26 -9.02 -16.00
C ARG A 515 1.76 -9.37 -16.03
N ILE A 516 2.39 -9.12 -17.17
CA ILE A 516 3.83 -9.07 -17.31
C ILE A 516 4.20 -7.59 -17.27
N ASP A 517 4.95 -7.19 -16.24
CA ASP A 517 5.37 -5.81 -16.01
C ASP A 517 6.61 -5.50 -16.86
N GLU A 518 6.53 -4.43 -17.65
CA GLU A 518 7.63 -3.92 -18.50
C GLU A 518 7.73 -2.40 -18.35
N PRO A 519 8.93 -1.80 -18.33
CA PRO A 519 9.09 -0.36 -18.12
C PRO A 519 8.42 0.50 -19.20
N ASP A 520 8.22 -0.07 -20.40
CA ASP A 520 7.54 0.60 -21.51
C ASP A 520 6.06 0.17 -21.55
N PRO A 521 5.11 1.08 -21.24
CA PRO A 521 3.69 0.77 -21.16
C PRO A 521 3.12 0.27 -22.51
N THR A 522 3.72 0.63 -23.64
CA THR A 522 3.25 0.18 -24.96
C THR A 522 3.63 -1.27 -25.25
N LYS A 523 4.84 -1.68 -24.85
CA LYS A 523 5.33 -3.06 -24.94
C LYS A 523 4.65 -3.97 -23.94
N GLU A 524 4.47 -3.47 -22.73
CA GLU A 524 3.73 -4.13 -21.66
C GLU A 524 2.31 -4.53 -22.11
N MET A 525 1.55 -3.58 -22.68
CA MET A 525 0.22 -3.86 -23.22
C MET A 525 0.25 -4.89 -24.36
N ALA A 526 1.35 -4.96 -25.14
CA ALA A 526 1.49 -5.90 -26.24
C ALA A 526 1.71 -7.33 -25.76
N ILE A 527 2.61 -7.50 -24.78
CA ILE A 527 2.96 -8.79 -24.19
C ILE A 527 1.75 -9.38 -23.47
N ASN A 528 1.02 -8.57 -22.70
CA ASN A 528 -0.19 -9.00 -22.02
C ASN A 528 -1.32 -9.42 -22.97
N ALA A 529 -1.51 -8.67 -24.07
CA ALA A 529 -2.48 -9.05 -25.10
C ALA A 529 -2.08 -10.37 -25.82
N LYS A 530 -0.79 -10.61 -26.00
CA LYS A 530 -0.28 -11.86 -26.59
C LYS A 530 -0.51 -13.05 -25.64
N SER A 531 -0.16 -12.91 -24.37
CA SER A 531 -0.36 -13.94 -23.33
C SER A 531 -1.83 -14.38 -23.22
N VAL A 532 -2.78 -13.43 -23.13
CA VAL A 532 -4.21 -13.76 -23.06
C VAL A 532 -4.73 -14.42 -24.34
N LYS A 533 -4.28 -13.97 -25.52
CA LYS A 533 -4.70 -14.58 -26.79
C LYS A 533 -4.14 -16.00 -26.96
N GLU A 534 -2.92 -16.25 -26.52
CA GLU A 534 -2.31 -17.58 -26.56
C GLU A 534 -3.04 -18.52 -25.60
N GLU A 535 -3.33 -18.07 -24.38
CA GLU A 535 -4.07 -18.85 -23.40
C GLU A 535 -5.50 -19.15 -23.87
N ALA A 536 -6.22 -18.16 -24.41
CA ALA A 536 -7.55 -18.37 -24.97
C ALA A 536 -7.56 -19.34 -26.15
N LYS A 537 -6.53 -19.30 -27.02
CA LYS A 537 -6.38 -20.27 -28.11
C LYS A 537 -6.16 -21.68 -27.58
N ARG A 538 -5.30 -21.84 -26.57
CA ARG A 538 -5.07 -23.14 -25.90
C ARG A 538 -6.37 -23.67 -25.30
N LEU A 539 -7.09 -22.83 -24.56
CA LEU A 539 -8.36 -23.20 -23.94
C LEU A 539 -9.40 -23.59 -24.99
N GLN A 540 -9.58 -22.79 -26.05
CA GLN A 540 -10.56 -23.08 -27.10
C GLN A 540 -10.21 -24.33 -27.92
N LYS A 541 -8.92 -24.62 -28.15
CA LYS A 541 -8.50 -25.73 -29.01
C LYS A 541 -8.34 -27.05 -28.25
N ASP A 542 -7.67 -27.00 -27.11
CA ASP A 542 -7.14 -28.19 -26.44
C ASP A 542 -7.94 -28.59 -25.21
N ILE A 543 -8.65 -27.66 -24.55
CA ILE A 543 -9.29 -27.89 -23.24
C ILE A 543 -10.83 -27.85 -23.33
N PHE A 544 -11.39 -26.82 -23.95
CA PHE A 544 -12.83 -26.54 -24.02
C PHE A 544 -13.30 -26.31 -25.47
N PRO A 545 -13.08 -27.27 -26.41
CA PRO A 545 -13.53 -27.13 -27.79
C PRO A 545 -15.04 -27.00 -27.95
N GLU A 546 -15.81 -27.46 -26.96
CA GLU A 546 -17.27 -27.45 -26.95
C GLU A 546 -17.91 -26.14 -26.45
N PHE A 547 -17.11 -25.17 -25.98
CA PHE A 547 -17.61 -23.91 -25.40
C PHE A 547 -17.03 -22.70 -26.13
N GLU A 548 -17.74 -21.57 -26.07
CA GLU A 548 -17.27 -20.31 -26.65
C GLU A 548 -16.36 -19.56 -25.68
N VAL A 549 -15.12 -19.31 -26.10
CA VAL A 549 -14.09 -18.59 -25.33
C VAL A 549 -13.91 -17.16 -25.86
N GLY A 550 -14.26 -16.18 -25.04
CA GLY A 550 -14.06 -14.76 -25.31
C GLY A 550 -12.76 -14.22 -24.72
N VAL A 551 -12.26 -13.11 -25.28
CA VAL A 551 -11.00 -12.47 -24.85
C VAL A 551 -11.22 -10.99 -24.58
N VAL A 552 -10.75 -10.53 -23.41
CA VAL A 552 -10.77 -9.11 -23.04
C VAL A 552 -9.39 -8.68 -22.53
N HIS A 553 -8.74 -7.75 -23.25
CA HIS A 553 -7.42 -7.22 -22.89
C HIS A 553 -7.32 -5.69 -23.05
N GLY A 554 -6.32 -5.08 -22.42
CA GLY A 554 -6.15 -3.62 -22.33
C GLY A 554 -6.23 -2.88 -23.67
N LYS A 555 -5.64 -3.44 -24.73
CA LYS A 555 -5.60 -2.86 -26.09
C LYS A 555 -6.94 -2.82 -26.84
N LEU A 556 -7.99 -3.49 -26.37
CA LEU A 556 -9.30 -3.40 -27.03
C LEU A 556 -9.87 -1.99 -26.87
N ASN A 557 -10.47 -1.46 -27.93
CA ASN A 557 -11.19 -0.19 -27.84
C ASN A 557 -12.42 -0.36 -26.91
N PRO A 558 -12.93 0.72 -26.29
CA PRO A 558 -14.05 0.64 -25.34
C PRO A 558 -15.30 -0.04 -25.94
N LYS A 559 -15.66 0.30 -27.17
CA LYS A 559 -16.83 -0.29 -27.86
C LYS A 559 -16.72 -1.81 -28.03
N ALA A 560 -15.54 -2.33 -28.36
CA ALA A 560 -15.33 -3.77 -28.50
C ALA A 560 -15.33 -4.47 -27.14
N LYS A 561 -14.78 -3.84 -26.09
CA LYS A 561 -14.89 -4.36 -24.72
C LYS A 561 -16.35 -4.48 -24.30
N ASP A 562 -17.15 -3.44 -24.53
CA ASP A 562 -18.56 -3.43 -24.19
C ASP A 562 -19.36 -4.51 -24.96
N ALA A 563 -19.04 -4.73 -26.24
CA ALA A 563 -19.65 -5.78 -27.03
C ALA A 563 -19.34 -7.19 -26.48
N VAL A 564 -18.06 -7.51 -26.24
CA VAL A 564 -17.65 -8.80 -25.67
C VAL A 564 -18.26 -9.01 -24.29
N MET A 565 -18.29 -7.97 -23.46
CA MET A 565 -18.91 -8.06 -22.13
C MET A 565 -20.41 -8.26 -22.19
N LYS A 566 -21.09 -7.64 -23.17
CA LYS A 566 -22.51 -7.85 -23.42
C LYS A 566 -22.78 -9.30 -23.84
N ASP A 567 -22.03 -9.82 -24.81
CA ASP A 567 -22.16 -11.21 -25.27
C ASP A 567 -21.88 -12.22 -24.14
N PHE A 568 -20.92 -11.92 -23.26
CA PHE A 568 -20.71 -12.69 -22.05
C PHE A 568 -21.89 -12.58 -21.08
N SER A 569 -22.43 -11.40 -20.80
CA SER A 569 -23.59 -11.26 -19.92
C SER A 569 -24.87 -11.94 -20.44
N GLU A 570 -25.02 -12.04 -21.77
CA GLU A 570 -26.14 -12.70 -22.45
C GLU A 570 -25.95 -14.22 -22.58
N GLY A 571 -24.82 -14.77 -22.14
CA GLY A 571 -24.54 -16.21 -22.15
C GLY A 571 -24.06 -16.76 -23.49
N LYS A 572 -23.79 -15.91 -24.50
CA LYS A 572 -23.20 -16.36 -25.78
C LYS A 572 -21.77 -16.85 -25.57
N ILE A 573 -20.98 -16.11 -24.79
CA ILE A 573 -19.63 -16.52 -24.40
C ILE A 573 -19.72 -17.29 -23.07
N ASN A 574 -19.17 -18.50 -23.00
CA ASN A 574 -19.18 -19.31 -21.78
C ASN A 574 -17.97 -19.02 -20.89
N ILE A 575 -16.81 -18.75 -21.50
CA ILE A 575 -15.53 -18.55 -20.80
C ILE A 575 -14.93 -17.22 -21.21
N LEU A 576 -14.60 -16.36 -20.25
CA LEU A 576 -13.97 -15.06 -20.51
C LEU A 576 -12.52 -15.04 -20.02
N VAL A 577 -11.57 -14.92 -20.93
CA VAL A 577 -10.14 -14.80 -20.61
C VAL A 577 -9.72 -13.34 -20.58
N ALA A 578 -9.15 -12.89 -19.46
CA ALA A 578 -8.81 -11.48 -19.25
C ALA A 578 -7.47 -11.26 -18.51
N THR A 579 -6.84 -10.12 -18.78
CA THR A 579 -5.69 -9.63 -17.99
C THR A 579 -6.15 -9.04 -16.65
N SER A 580 -5.33 -9.15 -15.61
CA SER A 580 -5.55 -8.54 -14.28
C SER A 580 -5.91 -7.05 -14.29
N VAL A 581 -5.43 -6.29 -15.27
CA VAL A 581 -5.64 -4.84 -15.43
C VAL A 581 -7.08 -4.51 -15.85
N ILE A 582 -7.86 -5.49 -16.30
CA ILE A 582 -9.26 -5.27 -16.58
C ILE A 582 -10.05 -5.70 -15.36
N GLU A 583 -10.40 -4.69 -14.59
CA GLU A 583 -11.57 -4.69 -13.74
C GLU A 583 -12.81 -4.97 -14.58
N VAL A 584 -13.05 -6.24 -14.89
CA VAL A 584 -14.35 -6.72 -15.35
C VAL A 584 -15.30 -6.56 -14.17
N GLY A 585 -15.65 -5.32 -13.87
CA GLY A 585 -16.70 -4.89 -12.96
C GLY A 585 -18.04 -5.07 -13.64
N VAL A 586 -18.24 -6.17 -14.38
CA VAL A 586 -19.53 -6.54 -14.94
C VAL A 586 -20.10 -7.62 -14.05
N ASN A 587 -21.21 -7.29 -13.39
CA ASN A 587 -21.94 -8.24 -12.58
C ASN A 587 -22.62 -9.25 -13.52
N VAL A 588 -22.06 -10.45 -13.62
CA VAL A 588 -22.65 -11.57 -14.36
C VAL A 588 -23.07 -12.63 -13.35
N PRO A 589 -24.35 -12.66 -12.92
CA PRO A 589 -24.81 -13.56 -11.86
C PRO A 589 -24.56 -15.05 -12.16
N ASN A 590 -24.53 -15.40 -13.45
CA ASN A 590 -24.35 -16.77 -13.93
C ASN A 590 -22.86 -17.21 -14.00
N ALA A 591 -21.92 -16.28 -13.79
CA ALA A 591 -20.50 -16.59 -13.70
C ALA A 591 -20.14 -17.08 -12.29
N THR A 592 -20.10 -18.39 -12.09
CA THR A 592 -19.85 -19.03 -10.79
C THR A 592 -18.42 -19.54 -10.62
N ILE A 593 -17.61 -19.53 -11.69
CA ILE A 593 -16.24 -20.07 -11.68
C ILE A 593 -15.23 -18.98 -11.99
N ILE A 594 -14.13 -18.96 -11.24
CA ILE A 594 -12.95 -18.16 -11.58
C ILE A 594 -11.67 -19.00 -11.48
N ILE A 595 -10.82 -18.89 -12.48
CA ILE A 595 -9.46 -19.43 -12.50
C ILE A 595 -8.49 -18.24 -12.51
N ILE A 596 -7.47 -18.30 -11.66
CA ILE A 596 -6.40 -17.32 -11.63
C ILE A 596 -5.09 -18.03 -11.96
N GLU A 597 -4.57 -17.76 -13.16
CA GLU A 597 -3.29 -18.31 -13.63
C GLU A 597 -2.12 -17.56 -13.00
N GLY A 598 -1.03 -18.26 -12.68
CA GLY A 598 0.18 -17.66 -12.11
C GLY A 598 -0.08 -16.84 -10.84
N ALA A 599 -0.90 -17.37 -9.93
CA ALA A 599 -1.38 -16.67 -8.74
C ALA A 599 -0.26 -16.16 -7.82
N GLU A 600 0.94 -16.75 -7.88
CA GLU A 600 2.12 -16.27 -7.16
C GLU A 600 2.46 -14.81 -7.49
N ARG A 601 2.10 -14.34 -8.68
CA ARG A 601 2.38 -12.99 -9.18
C ARG A 601 1.39 -11.92 -8.70
N PHE A 602 0.31 -12.32 -8.02
CA PHE A 602 -0.74 -11.41 -7.59
C PHE A 602 -0.66 -11.05 -6.11
N GLY A 603 -1.17 -9.85 -5.77
CA GLY A 603 -1.64 -9.42 -4.43
C GLY A 603 -2.55 -10.44 -3.75
N LEU A 604 -2.44 -10.77 -2.44
CA LEU A 604 -3.54 -11.52 -1.80
C LEU A 604 -4.82 -10.69 -1.80
N ALA A 605 -4.73 -9.38 -1.58
CA ALA A 605 -5.85 -8.46 -1.73
C ALA A 605 -6.44 -8.48 -3.16
N GLN A 606 -5.61 -8.58 -4.20
CA GLN A 606 -6.06 -8.68 -5.59
C GLN A 606 -6.74 -10.03 -5.86
N LEU A 607 -6.14 -11.14 -5.42
CA LEU A 607 -6.72 -12.47 -5.54
C LEU A 607 -8.08 -12.56 -4.82
N HIS A 608 -8.21 -11.90 -3.67
CA HIS A 608 -9.48 -11.79 -2.95
C HIS A 608 -10.55 -11.01 -3.72
N GLN A 609 -10.19 -9.86 -4.30
CA GLN A 609 -11.11 -9.10 -5.15
C GLN A 609 -11.57 -9.93 -6.36
N LEU A 610 -10.65 -10.68 -6.98
CA LEU A 610 -10.97 -11.59 -8.08
C LEU A 610 -11.92 -12.70 -7.61
N ARG A 611 -11.64 -13.35 -6.46
CA ARG A 611 -12.54 -14.33 -5.81
C ARG A 611 -13.94 -13.76 -5.58
N GLY A 612 -14.04 -12.50 -5.13
CA GLY A 612 -15.30 -11.81 -4.89
C GLY A 612 -16.17 -11.60 -6.14
N ARG A 613 -15.62 -11.70 -7.35
CA ARG A 613 -16.38 -11.49 -8.60
C ARG A 613 -17.39 -12.59 -8.90
N VAL A 614 -17.21 -13.79 -8.36
CA VAL A 614 -18.12 -14.93 -8.55
C VAL A 614 -19.16 -15.07 -7.43
N ILE A 615 -19.17 -14.17 -6.43
CA ILE A 615 -20.09 -14.18 -5.27
C ILE A 615 -21.36 -13.36 -5.59
N ARG A 616 -22.09 -13.75 -6.63
CA ARG A 616 -23.20 -12.92 -7.15
C ARG A 616 -24.54 -13.63 -7.31
N SER A 617 -24.58 -14.96 -7.27
CA SER A 617 -25.83 -15.74 -7.30
C SER A 617 -25.95 -16.69 -6.10
N ASN A 618 -27.12 -17.31 -5.95
CA ASN A 618 -27.37 -18.35 -4.93
C ASN A 618 -26.71 -19.70 -5.29
N HIS A 619 -26.05 -19.78 -6.45
CA HIS A 619 -25.34 -20.97 -6.89
C HIS A 619 -23.97 -21.09 -6.21
N GLN A 620 -23.48 -22.33 -6.08
CA GLN A 620 -22.18 -22.58 -5.49
C GLN A 620 -21.09 -22.01 -6.41
N ALA A 621 -20.26 -21.12 -5.89
CA ALA A 621 -19.14 -20.54 -6.61
C ALA A 621 -17.82 -21.26 -6.29
N TYR A 622 -16.92 -21.28 -7.27
CA TYR A 622 -15.61 -21.93 -7.18
C TYR A 622 -14.49 -20.99 -7.61
N CYS A 623 -13.41 -20.95 -6.83
CA CYS A 623 -12.21 -20.18 -7.12
C CYS A 623 -11.00 -21.12 -7.17
N TYR A 624 -10.39 -21.23 -8.36
CA TYR A 624 -9.22 -22.06 -8.59
C TYR A 624 -7.99 -21.17 -8.76
N VAL A 625 -7.01 -21.36 -7.90
CA VAL A 625 -5.79 -20.56 -7.83
C VAL A 625 -4.65 -21.41 -8.36
N PHE A 626 -4.23 -21.14 -9.60
CA PHE A 626 -3.19 -21.94 -10.25
C PHE A 626 -1.83 -21.33 -9.95
N SER A 627 -0.91 -22.14 -9.42
CA SER A 627 0.47 -21.72 -9.21
C SER A 627 1.45 -22.58 -9.98
N ASP A 628 2.49 -21.93 -10.50
CA ASP A 628 3.63 -22.59 -11.13
C ASP A 628 4.80 -22.79 -10.15
N SER A 629 4.73 -22.19 -8.95
CA SER A 629 5.76 -22.25 -7.91
C SER A 629 5.43 -23.35 -6.89
N GLN A 630 6.47 -24.06 -6.45
CA GLN A 630 6.39 -25.03 -5.34
C GLN A 630 7.08 -24.52 -4.06
N SER A 631 7.43 -23.22 -4.01
CA SER A 631 8.06 -22.64 -2.82
C SER A 631 7.09 -22.62 -1.64
N GLU A 632 7.56 -23.08 -0.47
CA GLU A 632 6.79 -23.14 0.78
C GLU A 632 6.22 -21.77 1.15
N LYS A 633 7.02 -20.70 1.08
CA LYS A 633 6.57 -19.32 1.34
C LYS A 633 5.45 -18.87 0.39
N THR A 634 5.51 -19.27 -0.88
CA THR A 634 4.46 -18.97 -1.86
C THR A 634 3.19 -19.76 -1.55
N MET A 635 3.35 -21.03 -1.16
CA MET A 635 2.25 -21.93 -0.87
C MET A 635 1.53 -21.57 0.43
N ASP A 636 2.25 -21.19 1.48
CA ASP A 636 1.68 -20.66 2.73
C ASP A 636 0.85 -19.41 2.45
N ARG A 637 1.39 -18.51 1.64
CA ARG A 637 0.70 -17.28 1.23
C ARG A 637 -0.58 -17.58 0.46
N LEU A 638 -0.54 -18.46 -0.54
CA LEU A 638 -1.74 -18.82 -1.31
C LEU A 638 -2.75 -19.62 -0.47
N SER A 639 -2.28 -20.42 0.49
CA SER A 639 -3.12 -21.16 1.44
C SER A 639 -3.91 -20.24 2.36
N ALA A 640 -3.38 -19.06 2.70
CA ALA A 640 -4.11 -18.04 3.43
C ALA A 640 -5.44 -17.67 2.77
N LEU A 641 -5.55 -17.77 1.43
CA LEU A 641 -6.78 -17.49 0.69
C LEU A 641 -7.89 -18.53 0.90
N LYS A 642 -7.50 -19.75 1.32
CA LYS A 642 -8.40 -20.84 1.68
C LYS A 642 -8.83 -20.76 3.14
N THR A 643 -7.92 -20.37 4.04
CA THR A 643 -8.17 -20.38 5.50
C THR A 643 -8.79 -19.10 6.03
N ALA A 644 -8.53 -17.95 5.39
CA ALA A 644 -9.05 -16.66 5.85
C ALA A 644 -10.58 -16.62 5.76
N LYS A 645 -11.22 -16.25 6.86
CA LYS A 645 -12.69 -16.20 7.00
C LYS A 645 -13.29 -15.03 6.22
N ASN A 646 -12.55 -13.94 6.11
CA ASN A 646 -12.98 -12.72 5.43
C ASN A 646 -11.78 -12.02 4.79
N GLY A 647 -12.08 -11.01 3.98
CA GLY A 647 -11.05 -10.23 3.30
C GLY A 647 -10.11 -9.48 4.25
N PHE A 648 -10.57 -9.09 5.43
CA PHE A 648 -9.79 -8.33 6.41
C PHE A 648 -8.64 -9.15 6.99
N GLU A 649 -8.95 -10.37 7.44
CA GLU A 649 -7.96 -11.33 7.93
C GLU A 649 -6.92 -11.62 6.84
N LEU A 650 -7.36 -11.75 5.59
CA LEU A 650 -6.46 -11.97 4.46
C LEU A 650 -5.53 -10.77 4.21
N ALA A 651 -6.04 -9.54 4.34
CA ALA A 651 -5.24 -8.34 4.15
C ALA A 651 -4.18 -8.19 5.26
N GLU A 652 -4.52 -8.50 6.50
CA GLU A 652 -3.56 -8.52 7.62
C GLU A 652 -2.47 -9.57 7.40
N LEU A 653 -2.84 -10.78 6.98
CA LEU A 653 -1.90 -11.84 6.62
C LEU A 653 -1.00 -11.42 5.44
N ASP A 654 -1.55 -10.72 4.44
CA ASP A 654 -0.75 -10.21 3.31
C ASP A 654 0.31 -9.20 3.76
N LEU A 655 -0.07 -8.27 4.64
CA LEU A 655 0.84 -7.28 5.21
C LEU A 655 1.96 -7.93 6.04
N GLN A 656 1.64 -9.00 6.77
CA GLN A 656 2.60 -9.77 7.55
C GLN A 656 3.56 -10.58 6.65
N LEU A 657 3.03 -11.35 5.71
CA LEU A 657 3.76 -12.34 4.91
C LEU A 657 4.64 -11.74 3.82
N ARG A 658 4.19 -10.66 3.16
CA ARG A 658 4.97 -10.09 2.04
C ARG A 658 6.27 -9.48 2.51
N GLY A 659 6.26 -8.76 3.63
CA GLY A 659 7.28 -7.73 3.84
C GLY A 659 7.16 -6.66 2.75
N ILE A 660 7.17 -5.39 3.15
CA ILE A 660 6.66 -4.32 2.30
C ILE A 660 7.56 -3.98 1.08
N GLY A 661 8.77 -4.54 1.02
CA GLY A 661 9.73 -4.30 -0.07
C GLY A 661 9.25 -4.68 -1.48
N GLU A 662 8.26 -5.58 -1.61
CA GLU A 662 7.67 -5.97 -2.92
C GLU A 662 6.34 -5.27 -3.25
N LEU A 663 5.81 -4.40 -2.38
CA LEU A 663 4.77 -3.46 -2.77
C LEU A 663 5.41 -2.41 -3.68
N SER A 664 5.59 -2.81 -4.95
CA SER A 664 6.17 -2.05 -6.06
C SER A 664 5.77 -0.58 -5.96
N GLY A 665 6.67 0.23 -5.40
CA GLY A 665 6.39 1.64 -5.18
C GLY A 665 6.84 2.21 -3.85
N SER A 666 7.83 1.66 -3.12
CA SER A 666 8.41 2.33 -1.93
C SER A 666 8.80 3.80 -2.16
N LYS A 667 9.00 4.21 -3.43
CA LYS A 667 9.20 5.61 -3.85
C LYS A 667 7.91 6.46 -4.01
N GLN A 668 6.73 5.85 -4.10
CA GLN A 668 5.44 6.53 -4.27
C GLN A 668 4.86 6.99 -2.92
N TRP A 669 4.97 6.18 -1.87
CA TRP A 669 4.29 6.45 -0.58
C TRP A 669 4.98 7.55 0.25
N GLY A 670 6.27 7.81 0.08
CA GLY A 670 6.98 8.81 0.89
C GLY A 670 7.10 8.47 2.39
N ILE A 671 6.76 7.23 2.81
CA ILE A 671 7.06 6.68 4.14
C ILE A 671 8.43 5.99 4.10
N SER A 672 9.21 6.14 5.17
CA SER A 672 10.49 5.44 5.34
C SER A 672 10.31 3.94 5.56
N ASP A 673 11.33 3.13 5.27
CA ASP A 673 11.28 1.67 5.51
C ASP A 673 10.93 1.34 6.98
N ILE A 674 11.42 2.15 7.92
CA ILE A 674 11.11 2.04 9.35
C ILE A 674 9.65 2.38 9.63
N GLY A 675 9.10 3.42 9.00
CA GLY A 675 7.66 3.71 9.07
C GLY A 675 6.80 2.58 8.56
N MET A 676 7.21 1.94 7.47
CA MET A 676 6.51 0.79 6.92
C MET A 676 6.54 -0.42 7.86
N GLU A 677 7.67 -0.68 8.52
CA GLU A 677 7.76 -1.69 9.58
C GLU A 677 6.85 -1.33 10.77
N ALA A 678 6.84 -0.05 11.16
CA ALA A 678 6.04 0.47 12.27
C ALA A 678 4.52 0.30 12.07
N ILE A 679 4.03 0.43 10.82
CA ILE A 679 2.60 0.22 10.49
C ILE A 679 2.13 -1.20 10.85
N LYS A 680 3.02 -2.19 10.91
CA LYS A 680 2.62 -3.55 11.34
C LYS A 680 2.21 -3.61 12.81
N ASN A 681 2.65 -2.65 13.63
CA ASN A 681 2.39 -2.62 15.05
C ASN A 681 1.16 -1.74 15.38
N LEU A 682 -0.02 -2.37 15.44
CA LEU A 682 -1.29 -1.68 15.76
C LEU A 682 -1.22 -0.86 17.05
N LYS A 683 -0.60 -1.41 18.10
CA LYS A 683 -0.50 -0.73 19.39
C LYS A 683 0.31 0.56 19.30
N MET A 684 1.38 0.56 18.50
CA MET A 684 2.18 1.76 18.26
C MET A 684 1.39 2.81 17.47
N VAL A 685 0.65 2.38 16.44
CA VAL A 685 -0.19 3.28 15.64
C VAL A 685 -1.30 3.93 16.49
N GLU A 686 -1.99 3.14 17.29
CA GLU A 686 -3.04 3.64 18.19
C GLU A 686 -2.47 4.57 19.27
N ALA A 687 -1.32 4.22 19.87
CA ALA A 687 -0.63 5.07 20.84
C ALA A 687 -0.25 6.43 20.24
N ALA A 688 0.43 6.44 19.09
CA ALA A 688 0.83 7.67 18.41
C ALA A 688 -0.38 8.52 18.02
N ARG A 689 -1.47 7.90 17.56
CA ARG A 689 -2.72 8.61 17.24
C ARG A 689 -3.34 9.26 18.48
N ASN A 690 -3.39 8.56 19.61
CA ASN A 690 -3.98 9.08 20.84
C ASN A 690 -3.22 10.31 21.35
N GLU A 691 -1.88 10.27 21.35
CA GLU A 691 -1.06 11.44 21.73
C GLU A 691 -1.34 12.63 20.83
N VAL A 692 -1.38 12.42 19.51
CA VAL A 692 -1.68 13.50 18.55
C VAL A 692 -3.06 14.11 18.82
N VAL A 693 -4.08 13.28 19.09
CA VAL A 693 -5.43 13.75 19.38
C VAL A 693 -5.47 14.54 20.69
N GLU A 694 -4.74 14.12 21.72
CA GLU A 694 -4.64 14.84 22.99
C GLU A 694 -3.93 16.20 22.82
N ILE A 695 -2.80 16.23 22.10
CA ILE A 695 -2.07 17.47 21.80
C ILE A 695 -2.96 18.45 21.03
N LEU A 696 -3.60 18.01 19.95
CA LEU A 696 -4.42 18.90 19.11
C LEU A 696 -5.72 19.36 19.79
N LYS A 697 -6.19 18.67 20.84
CA LYS A 697 -7.31 19.14 21.67
C LYS A 697 -6.90 20.33 22.54
N ILE A 698 -5.67 20.33 23.06
CA ILE A 698 -5.15 21.34 23.98
C ILE A 698 -4.53 22.52 23.20
N ASP A 699 -3.75 22.21 22.17
CA ASP A 699 -2.99 23.17 21.37
C ASP A 699 -3.16 22.89 19.86
N PRO A 700 -4.32 23.25 19.27
CA PRO A 700 -4.61 23.02 17.86
C PRO A 700 -3.63 23.71 16.89
N ALA A 701 -3.01 24.80 17.34
CA ALA A 701 -2.04 25.57 16.55
C ALA A 701 -0.58 25.12 16.75
N LEU A 702 -0.34 24.15 17.65
CA LEU A 702 0.98 23.67 18.04
C LEU A 702 1.93 24.78 18.55
N THR A 703 1.37 25.86 19.09
CA THR A 703 2.12 27.02 19.57
C THR A 703 2.98 26.72 20.80
N ASN A 704 2.50 25.85 21.68
CA ASN A 704 3.26 25.36 22.85
C ASN A 704 4.17 24.19 22.48
N HIS A 705 4.09 23.69 21.24
CA HIS A 705 4.85 22.55 20.72
C HIS A 705 5.68 22.95 19.48
N GLN A 706 6.41 24.05 19.59
CA GLN A 706 7.20 24.63 18.49
C GLN A 706 8.15 23.60 17.79
N PRO A 707 8.86 22.71 18.51
CA PRO A 707 9.71 21.70 17.86
C PRO A 707 8.94 20.71 16.97
N ILE A 708 7.70 20.36 17.38
CA ILE A 708 6.80 19.53 16.57
C ILE A 708 6.43 20.28 15.29
N LEU A 709 6.04 21.55 15.39
CA LEU A 709 5.65 22.38 14.26
C LEU A 709 6.79 22.56 13.25
N GLU A 710 8.00 22.85 13.72
CA GLU A 710 9.19 22.98 12.87
C GLU A 710 9.51 21.68 12.12
N LYS A 711 9.45 20.54 12.80
CA LYS A 711 9.66 19.23 12.19
C LYS A 711 8.57 18.89 11.17
N LEU A 712 7.32 19.26 11.43
CA LEU A 712 6.21 19.07 10.50
C LEU A 712 6.38 19.90 9.22
N ASN A 713 6.86 21.14 9.34
CA ASN A 713 7.08 22.04 8.21
C ASN A 713 8.29 21.64 7.34
N THR A 714 9.30 21.02 7.95
CA THR A 714 10.52 20.57 7.25
C THR A 714 10.37 19.20 6.61
N ARG A 715 9.42 18.38 7.06
CA ARG A 715 9.10 17.12 6.38
C ARG A 715 8.62 17.43 4.95
N PRO A 716 9.15 16.73 3.93
CA PRO A 716 8.51 16.77 2.62
C PRO A 716 7.05 16.35 2.83
N LYS A 717 6.10 17.18 2.41
CA LYS A 717 4.69 16.77 2.37
C LYS A 717 4.69 15.42 1.66
N PRO A 718 4.13 14.36 2.28
CA PRO A 718 4.16 13.04 1.67
C PRO A 718 3.67 13.21 0.24
N THR A 719 4.56 12.87 -0.70
CA THR A 719 4.18 12.82 -2.10
C THR A 719 3.09 11.76 -2.15
N HIS A 720 1.98 12.11 -2.80
CA HIS A 720 0.69 11.44 -2.69
C HIS A 720 0.80 9.94 -2.38
N PHE A 721 0.14 9.52 -1.30
CA PHE A 721 0.04 8.16 -0.78
C PHE A 721 -0.70 7.16 -1.70
N GLU A 722 -0.71 7.38 -3.01
CA GLU A 722 -1.49 6.64 -4.01
C GLU A 722 -0.69 6.38 -5.30
#